data_AF-A0A7J5LR78-F1
#
_entry.id   AF-A0A7J5LR78-F1
#
_cell.length_a   1.000
_cell.length_b   1.000
_cell.length_c   1.000
_cell.angle_alpha   90.00
_cell.angle_beta   90.00
_cell.angle_gamma   90.00
#
_symmetry.space_group_name_H-M   'P 1'
#
loop_
_entity.id
_entity.type
_entity.pdbx_description
1 polymer ?
#
loop_
_entity_poly.entity_id
_entity_poly.type
_entity_poly.pdbx_seq_one_letter_code
_entity_poly.pdbx_strand_id
1 'polypeptide(L)'
;MRKILWYAFLLIPAVFTSCNLEDDSGLIPQENRKLTISFSVQDPASGLATRAAIAPEAGEENIKTLDLIFFESNGNGTGTFKGWKELTSASGSLLEMNTDIVFDFSDIGLKTTDAYDILAVANMGSNYLPTDGSQSMDDWKNAIKNSNFKTARAEVQAFMAGTSADIPEYITKPIVSEALLMSASLRKESEDTKISIVLQRSVARFDVYNSAAGYTLESVSVWNGYPSLFVWNGEPTAFDKAAKRIARLYGVESEAGADIVGKLYAYENYVPAPKQNDQVTTCLIIKVRNKQSSTASYHRVNVHPLESGQSLKRNNVYKLTVNSVKKEGYATELEAYKGALTSLSYSINYWDMDSHGTVQFDGDNILAIPSKKVLFTPNGDSYDLGIFTFGEGTLSVSKKVLDNGLSATLNGKTLTVSATALDNVKDRRSGIVELSFGNLKATIDVVQLEGGDLYLELNPKTISHFGNTAGVAASPIAVKSSGEWSASIYPPGAGAFFSFAQTGSAAVTDYDSSKAVNNIIPIYTHTGNTGISLHYGFMVVSLKEDPSVQGTMLLIQDGVPGFTLTPDIASIDFEYDGELTITGNNTNSFLVNPGLTADGSTVNEWEYVLEGNDAAAFEVKDTHDASDPKLNRITVKAKSHNEGNGILKARLYLALKASPGVKSHVIDISQQPMSFGTGVPGNTLYISENADETQLITLQGGSGMRWIAELEQPEPATAHAYNIKMTGENGTEMSWGSEYTMSTKFKVNFPKTLYKDANRNITYNVKLTLAGTAVTIRLAIVRTVLQPIAINTANLSGGYGSLGNGIFSTFREYGNYGTFFGPQGIVYTPAVPTLPNSDNNNAGVGADIPDNVNILFSGTYTSRIANYYDNLLTWLKSSPGKNRIAVITLDNSVADNQALFTKIASLGYTYKSNSSVSATWVGTHSNDPVWDYIVKNGPFSNYKPSQSIDFTALFYRDGISGSFDTPTGVTHVLEVPGYGCSLSVDLQRRIIVIGDSQHTNTWTPTYSALASTTDNKYYGRGILWASLWAIIYNTAQYGDHFTDALK
;
A
#
# COMPACT_ATOMS: atom_id res chain seq x y z
N MET A 1 11.62 -16.94 -71.94
CA MET A 1 12.98 -16.43 -71.60
C MET A 1 13.25 -16.90 -70.17
N ARG A 2 14.18 -17.82 -69.85
CA ARG A 2 15.65 -17.85 -69.97
C ARG A 2 16.40 -16.85 -69.05
N LYS A 3 16.62 -17.27 -67.78
CA LYS A 3 17.74 -16.89 -66.86
C LYS A 3 17.78 -15.38 -66.46
N ILE A 4 18.42 -14.92 -65.38
CA ILE A 4 19.80 -15.12 -64.87
C ILE A 4 19.78 -14.92 -63.32
N LEU A 5 20.32 -15.87 -62.53
CA LEU A 5 21.50 -15.77 -61.61
C LEU A 5 21.56 -14.53 -60.68
N TRP A 6 22.03 -14.58 -59.42
CA TRP A 6 22.52 -15.65 -58.51
C TRP A 6 22.58 -15.10 -57.07
N TYR A 7 22.96 -15.94 -56.08
CA TYR A 7 23.25 -15.59 -54.66
C TYR A 7 22.00 -15.17 -53.82
N ALA A 8 21.91 -15.48 -52.51
CA ALA A 8 22.78 -16.29 -51.63
C ALA A 8 22.01 -16.99 -50.50
N PHE A 9 22.50 -18.20 -50.14
CA PHE A 9 22.57 -18.80 -48.79
C PHE A 9 21.29 -19.23 -48.02
N LEU A 10 21.17 -20.57 -47.85
CA LEU A 10 20.72 -21.33 -46.65
C LEU A 10 19.25 -21.16 -46.16
N LEU A 11 18.41 -22.17 -45.85
CA LEU A 11 18.38 -23.67 -45.86
C LEU A 11 16.86 -24.06 -45.84
N ILE A 12 16.26 -25.14 -46.38
CA ILE A 12 16.63 -26.48 -46.90
C ILE A 12 16.90 -27.54 -45.81
N PRO A 13 16.28 -28.76 -45.81
CA PRO A 13 15.19 -29.36 -46.63
C PRO A 13 13.92 -29.65 -45.76
N ALA A 14 12.99 -30.63 -45.91
CA ALA A 14 12.66 -31.69 -46.89
C ALA A 14 11.15 -32.07 -46.78
N VAL A 15 10.46 -32.42 -47.89
CA VAL A 15 9.14 -33.11 -47.96
C VAL A 15 9.06 -33.92 -49.29
N PHE A 16 8.16 -34.92 -49.41
CA PHE A 16 7.80 -35.75 -50.60
C PHE A 16 8.81 -36.88 -50.96
N THR A 17 8.48 -38.08 -51.51
CA THR A 17 7.25 -38.79 -52.04
C THR A 17 7.55 -40.32 -52.14
N SER A 18 6.73 -41.33 -52.55
CA SER A 18 5.31 -41.49 -53.03
C SER A 18 4.86 -42.98 -53.15
N CYS A 19 3.58 -43.27 -52.87
CA CYS A 19 2.67 -44.26 -53.54
C CYS A 19 2.77 -45.80 -53.35
N ASN A 20 1.67 -46.49 -53.73
CA ASN A 20 1.27 -47.89 -53.40
C ASN A 20 0.79 -48.68 -54.66
N LEU A 21 0.64 -50.02 -54.60
CA LEU A 21 -0.63 -50.80 -54.78
C LEU A 21 -0.46 -52.34 -54.90
N GLU A 22 -1.61 -53.06 -54.82
CA GLU A 22 -1.89 -54.49 -55.16
C GLU A 22 -1.27 -55.61 -54.25
N ASP A 23 -1.95 -56.73 -53.93
CA ASP A 23 -3.33 -57.20 -54.21
C ASP A 23 -3.91 -58.13 -53.09
N ASP A 24 -5.16 -58.58 -53.22
CA ASP A 24 -6.04 -59.18 -52.18
C ASP A 24 -5.92 -60.71 -51.91
N SER A 25 -6.13 -61.10 -50.65
CA SER A 25 -6.70 -62.42 -50.25
C SER A 25 -7.15 -62.39 -48.77
N GLY A 26 -8.47 -62.31 -48.50
CA GLY A 26 -8.99 -62.09 -47.15
C GLY A 26 -9.24 -63.33 -46.27
N LEU A 27 -8.91 -63.23 -44.98
CA LEU A 27 -9.50 -63.95 -43.84
C LEU A 27 -9.41 -63.09 -42.55
N ILE A 28 -10.52 -62.92 -41.84
CA ILE A 28 -10.67 -62.22 -40.53
C ILE A 28 -10.20 -63.22 -39.43
N PRO A 29 -9.52 -62.88 -38.28
CA PRO A 29 -9.55 -61.62 -37.50
C PRO A 29 -8.20 -61.09 -36.92
N GLN A 30 -8.20 -59.87 -36.34
CA GLN A 30 -7.87 -59.67 -34.90
C GLN A 30 -8.31 -58.28 -34.39
N GLU A 31 -8.42 -58.14 -33.06
CA GLU A 31 -9.07 -57.02 -32.37
C GLU A 31 -8.10 -55.86 -32.02
N ASN A 32 -8.61 -54.62 -31.95
CA ASN A 32 -7.93 -53.51 -31.29
C ASN A 32 -8.03 -53.67 -29.75
N ARG A 33 -7.09 -54.41 -29.16
CA ARG A 33 -7.06 -54.79 -27.73
C ARG A 33 -6.50 -53.72 -26.77
N LYS A 34 -6.32 -52.49 -27.22
CA LYS A 34 -5.54 -51.47 -26.50
C LYS A 34 -6.40 -50.26 -26.12
N LEU A 35 -6.36 -49.93 -24.83
CA LEU A 35 -6.97 -48.75 -24.21
C LEU A 35 -5.86 -47.72 -23.98
N THR A 36 -6.05 -46.47 -24.38
CA THR A 36 -5.13 -45.39 -23.96
C THR A 36 -5.57 -44.84 -22.60
N ILE A 37 -4.62 -44.69 -21.67
CA ILE A 37 -4.84 -44.04 -20.39
C ILE A 37 -3.97 -42.80 -20.32
N SER A 38 -4.60 -41.69 -19.92
CA SER A 38 -3.95 -40.44 -19.56
C SER A 38 -4.33 -40.11 -18.12
N PHE A 39 -3.46 -39.45 -17.36
CA PHE A 39 -3.77 -38.98 -16.02
C PHE A 39 -3.18 -37.61 -15.75
N SER A 40 -3.83 -36.87 -14.86
CA SER A 40 -3.38 -35.57 -14.35
C SER A 40 -3.73 -35.48 -12.87
N VAL A 41 -3.14 -34.53 -12.16
CA VAL A 41 -3.54 -34.18 -10.80
C VAL A 41 -4.32 -32.87 -10.85
N GLN A 42 -5.45 -32.78 -10.14
CA GLN A 42 -6.22 -31.54 -10.04
C GLN A 42 -5.43 -30.49 -9.26
N ASP A 43 -5.29 -29.27 -9.78
CA ASP A 43 -4.64 -28.17 -9.06
C ASP A 43 -5.27 -27.92 -7.68
N PRO A 44 -4.47 -27.61 -6.65
CA PRO A 44 -4.98 -27.28 -5.33
C PRO A 44 -5.97 -26.10 -5.33
N ALA A 45 -7.12 -26.29 -4.68
CA ALA A 45 -8.16 -25.27 -4.62
C ALA A 45 -8.15 -24.52 -3.28
N SER A 46 -8.07 -23.19 -3.32
CA SER A 46 -9.02 -22.45 -2.49
C SER A 46 -10.34 -22.46 -3.28
N GLY A 47 -11.35 -23.21 -2.82
CA GLY A 47 -12.57 -23.51 -3.60
C GLY A 47 -13.53 -22.32 -3.83
N LEU A 48 -14.80 -22.57 -4.18
CA LEU A 48 -15.60 -21.64 -5.01
C LEU A 48 -14.77 -21.23 -6.23
N ALA A 49 -14.59 -22.18 -7.15
CA ALA A 49 -13.84 -21.99 -8.39
C ALA A 49 -14.34 -20.76 -9.17
N THR A 50 -13.70 -19.60 -8.94
CA THR A 50 -14.09 -18.26 -9.43
C THR A 50 -12.88 -17.31 -9.58
N ARG A 51 -11.72 -17.62 -8.97
CA ARG A 51 -10.42 -16.99 -9.26
C ARG A 51 -9.33 -18.07 -9.30
N ALA A 52 -8.17 -17.70 -9.84
CA ALA A 52 -7.08 -18.59 -10.25
C ALA A 52 -6.83 -19.79 -9.31
N ALA A 53 -6.69 -20.98 -9.91
CA ALA A 53 -6.24 -22.18 -9.21
C ALA A 53 -4.86 -21.91 -8.55
N ILE A 54 -4.66 -22.42 -7.35
CA ILE A 54 -3.39 -22.24 -6.64
C ILE A 54 -2.43 -23.28 -7.19
N ALA A 55 -1.27 -22.84 -7.66
CA ALA A 55 -0.27 -23.74 -8.21
C ALA A 55 0.12 -24.84 -7.18
N PRO A 56 0.33 -26.08 -7.64
CA PRO A 56 0.98 -27.08 -6.82
C PRO A 56 2.42 -26.66 -6.49
N GLU A 57 2.85 -27.01 -5.29
CA GLU A 57 4.21 -26.77 -4.79
C GLU A 57 5.10 -27.98 -5.09
N ALA A 58 6.42 -27.77 -5.12
CA ALA A 58 7.37 -28.72 -5.67
C ALA A 58 7.19 -30.17 -5.17
N GLY A 59 6.78 -31.04 -6.10
CA GLY A 59 6.59 -32.47 -5.90
C GLY A 59 5.17 -32.86 -5.48
N GLU A 60 4.26 -31.92 -5.19
CA GLU A 60 2.86 -32.21 -4.87
C GLU A 60 2.12 -32.94 -6.01
N GLU A 61 2.62 -32.84 -7.25
CA GLU A 61 2.08 -33.52 -8.43
C GLU A 61 2.77 -34.86 -8.74
N ASN A 62 3.74 -35.29 -7.92
CA ASN A 62 4.50 -36.51 -8.18
C ASN A 62 3.64 -37.77 -8.05
N ILE A 63 3.61 -38.58 -9.11
CA ILE A 63 3.02 -39.91 -9.14
C ILE A 63 4.16 -40.91 -9.31
N LYS A 64 4.46 -41.67 -8.25
CA LYS A 64 5.48 -42.74 -8.22
C LYS A 64 4.88 -44.11 -8.52
N THR A 65 3.64 -44.34 -8.08
CA THR A 65 2.82 -45.51 -8.41
C THR A 65 1.39 -45.08 -8.73
N LEU A 66 0.69 -45.82 -9.59
CA LEU A 66 -0.74 -45.65 -9.86
C LEU A 66 -1.41 -47.02 -9.99
N ASP A 67 -2.14 -47.45 -8.96
CA ASP A 67 -2.98 -48.64 -8.99
C ASP A 67 -4.32 -48.33 -9.65
N LEU A 68 -4.70 -49.13 -10.65
CA LEU A 68 -6.00 -49.10 -11.33
C LEU A 68 -6.76 -50.38 -11.04
N ILE A 69 -7.93 -50.22 -10.42
CA ILE A 69 -8.70 -51.30 -9.80
C ILE A 69 -10.06 -51.36 -10.50
N PHE A 70 -10.27 -52.45 -11.25
CA PHE A 70 -11.40 -52.62 -12.16
C PHE A 70 -12.47 -53.50 -11.54
N PHE A 71 -13.69 -52.98 -11.51
CA PHE A 71 -14.90 -53.67 -11.11
C PHE A 71 -15.84 -53.81 -12.32
N GLU A 72 -16.76 -54.77 -12.25
CA GLU A 72 -17.91 -54.88 -13.15
C GLU A 72 -18.67 -53.55 -13.16
N SER A 73 -18.85 -52.91 -14.31
CA SER A 73 -19.77 -51.76 -14.32
C SER A 73 -21.21 -52.25 -14.26
N ASN A 74 -21.93 -51.87 -13.21
CA ASN A 74 -23.38 -52.02 -13.12
C ASN A 74 -23.97 -50.77 -12.43
N GLY A 75 -25.13 -50.29 -12.89
CA GLY A 75 -25.63 -48.95 -12.49
C GLY A 75 -25.80 -48.76 -10.97
N ASN A 76 -26.14 -49.81 -10.22
CA ASN A 76 -26.23 -49.77 -8.76
C ASN A 76 -24.85 -49.73 -8.03
N GLY A 77 -23.73 -49.91 -8.73
CA GLY A 77 -22.38 -49.94 -8.16
C GLY A 77 -22.10 -51.18 -7.30
N THR A 78 -22.90 -52.24 -7.39
CA THR A 78 -22.65 -53.53 -6.69
C THR A 78 -21.65 -54.42 -7.43
N GLY A 79 -21.02 -53.90 -8.47
CA GLY A 79 -20.08 -54.59 -9.34
C GLY A 79 -18.96 -55.31 -8.61
N THR A 80 -18.71 -56.56 -9.01
CA THR A 80 -17.65 -57.40 -8.43
C THR A 80 -16.28 -57.02 -8.97
N PHE A 81 -15.22 -57.19 -8.17
CA PHE A 81 -13.84 -57.01 -8.64
C PHE A 81 -13.52 -57.92 -9.84
N LYS A 82 -12.86 -57.37 -10.87
CA LYS A 82 -12.48 -58.09 -12.10
C LYS A 82 -10.99 -58.10 -12.37
N GLY A 83 -10.27 -57.02 -12.06
CA GLY A 83 -8.84 -56.92 -12.38
C GLY A 83 -8.13 -55.78 -11.66
N TRP A 84 -6.80 -55.89 -11.56
CA TRP A 84 -5.93 -54.91 -10.91
C TRP A 84 -4.69 -54.72 -11.77
N LYS A 85 -4.33 -53.47 -12.08
CA LYS A 85 -3.06 -53.13 -12.73
C LYS A 85 -2.34 -52.05 -11.92
N GLU A 86 -1.16 -52.36 -11.45
CA GLU A 86 -0.23 -51.37 -10.89
C GLU A 86 0.58 -50.78 -12.05
N LEU A 87 0.61 -49.45 -12.18
CA LEU A 87 1.43 -48.72 -13.13
C LEU A 87 2.61 -48.09 -12.40
N THR A 88 3.81 -48.28 -12.96
CA THR A 88 5.09 -47.76 -12.46
C THR A 88 5.99 -47.39 -13.64
N SER A 89 6.94 -46.46 -13.44
CA SER A 89 7.91 -46.13 -14.48
C SER A 89 8.95 -47.24 -14.64
N ALA A 90 9.26 -47.60 -15.89
CA ALA A 90 10.26 -48.61 -16.25
C ALA A 90 11.70 -48.28 -15.79
N SER A 91 11.97 -47.03 -15.35
CA SER A 91 13.26 -46.56 -14.87
C SER A 91 13.26 -46.16 -13.38
N GLY A 92 12.14 -46.33 -12.66
CA GLY A 92 11.98 -45.81 -11.29
C GLY A 92 11.83 -44.29 -11.21
N SER A 93 11.64 -43.61 -12.34
CA SER A 93 11.24 -42.19 -12.38
C SER A 93 9.78 -42.00 -11.95
N LEU A 94 9.34 -40.74 -11.90
CA LEU A 94 7.92 -40.41 -11.86
C LEU A 94 7.21 -40.91 -13.13
N LEU A 95 5.90 -41.14 -13.00
CA LEU A 95 4.98 -41.33 -14.12
C LEU A 95 4.62 -39.97 -14.73
N GLU A 96 4.82 -39.79 -16.03
CA GLU A 96 4.61 -38.52 -16.73
C GLU A 96 3.11 -38.22 -16.92
N MET A 97 2.61 -37.18 -16.26
CA MET A 97 1.24 -36.70 -16.42
C MET A 97 0.95 -36.21 -17.85
N ASN A 98 -0.33 -36.25 -18.23
CA ASN A 98 -0.87 -35.84 -19.53
C ASN A 98 -0.30 -36.61 -20.74
N THR A 99 0.51 -37.66 -20.50
CA THR A 99 1.06 -38.54 -21.53
C THR A 99 0.14 -39.75 -21.76
N ASP A 100 0.04 -40.17 -23.01
CA ASP A 100 -0.83 -41.29 -23.43
C ASP A 100 -0.13 -42.64 -23.22
N ILE A 101 -0.45 -43.31 -22.12
CA ILE A 101 0.02 -44.67 -21.81
C ILE A 101 -0.89 -45.68 -22.49
N VAL A 102 -0.33 -46.53 -23.34
CA VAL A 102 -1.06 -47.62 -23.99
C VAL A 102 -1.18 -48.81 -23.05
N PHE A 103 -2.40 -49.06 -22.57
CA PHE A 103 -2.76 -50.14 -21.67
C PHE A 103 -3.28 -51.35 -22.46
N ASP A 104 -2.71 -52.52 -22.20
CA ASP A 104 -3.20 -53.79 -22.74
C ASP A 104 -3.96 -54.57 -21.66
N PHE A 105 -5.19 -54.97 -21.97
CA PHE A 105 -6.06 -55.70 -21.04
C PHE A 105 -5.74 -57.21 -20.97
N SER A 106 -4.95 -57.75 -21.91
CA SER A 106 -4.63 -59.18 -21.95
C SER A 106 -3.97 -59.69 -20.68
N ASP A 107 -3.11 -58.87 -20.07
CA ASP A 107 -2.34 -59.20 -18.86
C ASP A 107 -3.22 -59.45 -17.63
N ILE A 108 -4.45 -58.91 -17.62
CA ILE A 108 -5.37 -58.94 -16.48
C ILE A 108 -6.73 -59.57 -16.82
N GLY A 109 -6.85 -60.26 -17.96
CA GLY A 109 -8.03 -61.04 -18.35
C GLY A 109 -9.29 -60.23 -18.68
N LEU A 110 -9.16 -58.92 -18.89
CA LEU A 110 -10.25 -58.00 -19.22
C LEU A 110 -10.35 -57.81 -20.75
N LYS A 111 -11.34 -57.03 -21.22
CA LYS A 111 -11.49 -56.67 -22.65
C LYS A 111 -11.60 -55.16 -22.84
N THR A 112 -11.11 -54.64 -23.97
CA THR A 112 -11.35 -53.25 -24.37
C THR A 112 -12.83 -52.96 -24.63
N THR A 113 -13.62 -53.96 -25.02
CA THR A 113 -15.04 -53.84 -25.39
C THR A 113 -16.02 -53.87 -24.23
N ASP A 114 -15.55 -54.10 -23.01
CA ASP A 114 -16.40 -54.27 -21.83
C ASP A 114 -16.35 -52.98 -20.98
N ALA A 115 -17.44 -52.65 -20.30
CA ALA A 115 -17.52 -51.50 -19.39
C ALA A 115 -17.03 -51.85 -17.97
N TYR A 116 -16.26 -50.95 -17.35
CA TYR A 116 -15.70 -51.16 -16.01
C TYR A 116 -15.82 -49.91 -15.14
N ASP A 117 -16.21 -50.11 -13.89
CA ASP A 117 -16.09 -49.10 -12.84
C ASP A 117 -14.66 -49.15 -12.29
N ILE A 118 -13.98 -48.01 -12.22
CA ILE A 118 -12.54 -47.93 -11.92
C ILE A 118 -12.32 -47.09 -10.66
N LEU A 119 -11.66 -47.69 -9.67
CA LEU A 119 -11.02 -46.98 -8.57
C LEU A 119 -9.53 -46.83 -8.91
N ALA A 120 -9.06 -45.59 -8.97
CA ALA A 120 -7.67 -45.25 -9.23
C ALA A 120 -7.06 -44.65 -7.97
N VAL A 121 -5.85 -45.08 -7.59
CA VAL A 121 -5.12 -44.54 -6.43
C VAL A 121 -3.64 -44.44 -6.72
N ALA A 122 -3.07 -43.27 -6.45
CA ALA A 122 -1.66 -42.97 -6.64
C ALA A 122 -0.91 -42.92 -5.30
N ASN A 123 0.35 -43.35 -5.32
CA ASN A 123 1.28 -43.32 -4.18
C ASN A 123 0.82 -44.09 -2.93
N MET A 124 -0.12 -45.05 -3.05
CA MET A 124 -0.50 -45.91 -1.93
C MET A 124 0.71 -46.77 -1.50
N GLY A 125 0.93 -46.90 -0.20
CA GLY A 125 2.14 -47.50 0.36
C GLY A 125 2.03 -47.80 1.85
N SER A 126 3.05 -48.42 2.43
CA SER A 126 3.09 -48.81 3.85
C SER A 126 2.88 -47.65 4.82
N ASN A 127 3.28 -46.43 4.43
CA ASN A 127 3.17 -45.23 5.25
C ASN A 127 1.71 -44.77 5.45
N TYR A 128 0.78 -45.31 4.65
CA TYR A 128 -0.66 -45.04 4.69
C TYR A 128 -1.48 -46.17 5.33
N LEU A 129 -0.80 -47.14 5.98
CA LEU A 129 -1.41 -48.22 6.77
C LEU A 129 -1.37 -47.93 8.28
N PRO A 130 -2.15 -48.64 9.12
CA PRO A 130 -2.10 -48.53 10.57
C PRO A 130 -0.70 -48.85 11.16
N THR A 131 -0.19 -47.94 12.00
CA THR A 131 1.16 -48.07 12.60
C THR A 131 1.28 -49.16 13.68
N ASP A 132 0.16 -49.76 14.10
CA ASP A 132 0.13 -50.88 15.04
C ASP A 132 0.33 -52.24 14.36
N GLY A 133 0.42 -52.28 13.02
CA GLY A 133 0.58 -53.51 12.24
C GLY A 133 -0.72 -54.31 12.08
N SER A 134 -1.89 -53.73 12.40
CA SER A 134 -3.20 -54.40 12.29
C SER A 134 -3.65 -54.71 10.86
N GLN A 135 -3.01 -54.13 9.85
CA GLN A 135 -3.30 -54.35 8.43
C GLN A 135 -2.02 -54.28 7.59
N SER A 136 -1.75 -55.30 6.77
CA SER A 136 -0.69 -55.25 5.75
C SER A 136 -1.18 -54.67 4.42
N MET A 137 -0.26 -54.41 3.48
CA MET A 137 -0.64 -53.98 2.13
C MET A 137 -1.46 -55.03 1.39
N ASP A 138 -1.20 -56.32 1.63
CA ASP A 138 -2.00 -57.41 1.05
C ASP A 138 -3.39 -57.46 1.67
N ASP A 139 -3.53 -57.26 2.98
CA ASP A 139 -4.85 -57.17 3.63
C ASP A 139 -5.66 -55.97 3.09
N TRP A 140 -4.99 -54.84 2.85
CA TRP A 140 -5.61 -53.66 2.24
C TRP A 140 -6.04 -53.91 0.78
N LYS A 141 -5.13 -54.44 -0.07
CA LYS A 141 -5.47 -54.83 -1.45
C LYS A 141 -6.55 -55.93 -1.49
N ASN A 142 -6.63 -56.81 -0.48
CA ASN A 142 -7.65 -57.86 -0.40
C ASN A 142 -9.01 -57.37 0.12
N ALA A 143 -9.06 -56.40 1.04
CA ALA A 143 -10.31 -55.76 1.47
C ALA A 143 -11.06 -55.14 0.28
N ILE A 144 -10.32 -54.54 -0.66
CA ILE A 144 -10.85 -54.00 -1.91
C ILE A 144 -11.36 -55.13 -2.84
N LYS A 145 -10.54 -56.16 -3.11
CA LYS A 145 -10.91 -57.29 -4.00
C LYS A 145 -12.12 -58.08 -3.52
N ASN A 146 -12.31 -58.19 -2.20
CA ASN A 146 -13.43 -58.89 -1.57
C ASN A 146 -14.70 -58.02 -1.45
N SER A 147 -14.63 -56.75 -1.84
CA SER A 147 -15.74 -55.80 -1.83
C SER A 147 -16.35 -55.64 -3.22
N ASN A 148 -17.57 -55.09 -3.28
CA ASN A 148 -18.10 -54.49 -4.49
C ASN A 148 -17.61 -53.03 -4.65
N PHE A 149 -17.76 -52.43 -5.82
CA PHE A 149 -17.32 -51.06 -6.12
C PHE A 149 -17.85 -50.01 -5.11
N LYS A 150 -19.15 -50.01 -4.81
CA LYS A 150 -19.81 -49.08 -3.86
C LYS A 150 -19.24 -49.22 -2.44
N THR A 151 -19.08 -50.44 -1.95
CA THR A 151 -18.44 -50.76 -0.65
C THR A 151 -16.96 -50.36 -0.63
N ALA A 152 -16.17 -50.77 -1.64
CA ALA A 152 -14.75 -50.44 -1.73
C ALA A 152 -14.50 -48.92 -1.73
N ARG A 153 -15.32 -48.18 -2.49
CA ARG A 153 -15.28 -46.72 -2.56
C ARG A 153 -15.63 -46.04 -1.23
N ALA A 154 -16.61 -46.58 -0.50
CA ALA A 154 -17.18 -45.96 0.69
C ALA A 154 -16.45 -46.33 1.99
N GLU A 155 -15.88 -47.53 2.10
CA GLU A 155 -15.41 -48.09 3.38
C GLU A 155 -13.89 -48.21 3.49
N VAL A 156 -13.15 -48.27 2.36
CA VAL A 156 -11.69 -48.47 2.38
C VAL A 156 -10.98 -47.20 2.84
N GLN A 157 -10.17 -47.34 3.88
CA GLN A 157 -9.45 -46.24 4.52
C GLN A 157 -7.94 -46.25 4.24
N ALA A 158 -7.33 -45.08 4.43
CA ALA A 158 -5.90 -44.88 4.60
C ALA A 158 -5.64 -44.09 5.89
N PHE A 159 -4.47 -44.29 6.50
CA PHE A 159 -4.13 -43.86 7.87
C PHE A 159 -2.89 -42.94 7.88
N MET A 160 -2.53 -42.38 9.04
CA MET A 160 -1.28 -41.63 9.24
C MET A 160 -0.58 -41.98 10.56
N ALA A 161 0.74 -41.90 10.56
CA ALA A 161 1.57 -41.87 11.76
C ALA A 161 1.64 -40.45 12.36
N GLY A 162 1.79 -40.37 13.69
CA GLY A 162 2.21 -39.15 14.39
C GLY A 162 3.68 -39.19 14.82
N THR A 163 4.18 -38.06 15.29
CA THR A 163 5.53 -37.92 15.89
C THR A 163 5.43 -37.67 17.40
N SER A 164 6.55 -37.75 18.12
CA SER A 164 6.56 -37.52 19.58
C SER A 164 6.09 -36.11 19.95
N ALA A 165 5.08 -36.03 20.81
CA ALA A 165 4.58 -34.76 21.35
C ALA A 165 5.47 -34.18 22.47
N ASP A 166 6.31 -35.02 23.09
CA ASP A 166 7.19 -34.65 24.20
C ASP A 166 8.62 -34.34 23.75
N ILE A 167 9.04 -34.83 22.57
CA ILE A 167 10.34 -34.57 21.95
C ILE A 167 10.12 -34.12 20.49
N PRO A 168 9.88 -32.81 20.25
CA PRO A 168 9.64 -32.28 18.92
C PRO A 168 10.84 -32.46 17.98
N GLU A 169 10.62 -33.17 16.88
CA GLU A 169 11.52 -33.22 15.73
C GLU A 169 10.88 -32.66 14.46
N TYR A 170 11.71 -32.27 13.49
CA TYR A 170 11.28 -31.64 12.22
C TYR A 170 11.84 -32.36 10.97
N ILE A 171 12.52 -33.49 11.17
CA ILE A 171 13.14 -34.31 10.12
C ILE A 171 12.16 -35.38 9.63
N THR A 172 11.55 -36.14 10.55
CA THR A 172 10.56 -37.17 10.24
C THR A 172 9.26 -36.55 9.72
N LYS A 173 8.87 -36.91 8.50
CA LYS A 173 7.65 -36.45 7.83
C LYS A 173 6.82 -37.66 7.38
N PRO A 174 5.72 -38.01 8.07
CA PRO A 174 4.83 -39.11 7.69
C PRO A 174 4.04 -38.81 6.41
N ILE A 175 3.96 -37.53 6.00
CA ILE A 175 3.44 -37.07 4.72
C ILE A 175 4.58 -36.30 4.03
N VAL A 176 4.87 -36.61 2.78
CA VAL A 176 5.86 -35.90 1.94
C VAL A 176 5.20 -35.48 0.63
N SER A 177 5.52 -34.28 0.12
CA SER A 177 4.92 -33.75 -1.13
C SER A 177 5.13 -34.72 -2.28
N GLU A 178 6.36 -35.23 -2.45
CA GLU A 178 6.73 -36.13 -3.55
C GLU A 178 5.99 -37.50 -3.62
N ALA A 179 5.13 -37.82 -2.67
CA ALA A 179 4.42 -39.10 -2.61
C ALA A 179 3.05 -38.97 -1.92
N LEU A 180 2.37 -37.82 -2.07
CA LEU A 180 1.01 -37.65 -1.53
C LEU A 180 0.08 -38.73 -2.07
N LEU A 181 -0.66 -39.42 -1.19
CA LEU A 181 -1.80 -40.24 -1.58
C LEU A 181 -2.77 -39.41 -2.43
N MET A 182 -3.17 -39.93 -3.59
CA MET A 182 -4.17 -39.30 -4.45
C MET A 182 -5.16 -40.35 -4.95
N SER A 183 -6.38 -39.93 -5.26
CA SER A 183 -7.47 -40.84 -5.63
C SER A 183 -8.33 -40.27 -6.75
N ALA A 184 -8.89 -41.16 -7.57
CA ALA A 184 -10.00 -40.86 -8.47
C ALA A 184 -10.97 -42.05 -8.53
N SER A 185 -12.24 -41.77 -8.81
CA SER A 185 -13.25 -42.77 -9.15
C SER A 185 -13.86 -42.36 -10.48
N LEU A 186 -13.81 -43.26 -11.46
CA LEU A 186 -14.31 -43.04 -12.81
C LEU A 186 -14.92 -44.33 -13.36
N ARG A 187 -15.52 -44.25 -14.54
CA ARG A 187 -16.00 -45.38 -15.31
C ARG A 187 -15.39 -45.34 -16.71
N LYS A 188 -15.22 -46.52 -17.30
CA LYS A 188 -14.87 -46.74 -18.70
C LYS A 188 -16.07 -47.42 -19.36
N GLU A 189 -16.65 -46.81 -20.38
CA GLU A 189 -17.72 -47.43 -21.18
C GLU A 189 -17.17 -48.43 -22.19
N SER A 190 -18.04 -49.28 -22.76
CA SER A 190 -17.66 -50.35 -23.71
C SER A 190 -16.94 -49.83 -24.96
N GLU A 191 -17.29 -48.62 -25.40
CA GLU A 191 -16.74 -47.89 -26.54
C GLU A 191 -15.46 -47.08 -26.25
N ASP A 192 -15.08 -46.89 -24.99
CA ASP A 192 -13.93 -46.04 -24.63
C ASP A 192 -12.60 -46.68 -25.07
N THR A 193 -12.02 -46.11 -26.12
CA THR A 193 -10.63 -46.39 -26.54
C THR A 193 -9.61 -45.50 -25.84
N LYS A 194 -10.04 -44.46 -25.11
CA LYS A 194 -9.19 -43.61 -24.27
C LYS A 194 -9.91 -43.12 -23.02
N ILE A 195 -9.26 -43.23 -21.85
CA ILE A 195 -9.73 -42.64 -20.59
C ILE A 195 -8.74 -41.60 -20.04
N SER A 196 -9.26 -40.64 -19.26
CA SER A 196 -8.49 -39.60 -18.58
C SER A 196 -8.82 -39.59 -17.10
N ILE A 197 -7.80 -39.78 -16.26
CA ILE A 197 -7.93 -39.93 -14.80
C ILE A 197 -7.45 -38.64 -14.13
N VAL A 198 -8.37 -37.86 -13.57
CA VAL A 198 -8.03 -36.65 -12.80
C VAL A 198 -7.96 -37.00 -11.32
N LEU A 199 -6.75 -37.08 -10.79
CA LEU A 199 -6.46 -37.46 -9.40
C LEU A 199 -6.62 -36.26 -8.45
N GLN A 200 -7.27 -36.48 -7.31
CA GLN A 200 -7.37 -35.52 -6.21
C GLN A 200 -6.43 -35.95 -5.07
N ARG A 201 -5.59 -35.04 -4.55
CA ARG A 201 -4.76 -35.31 -3.37
C ARG A 201 -5.63 -35.54 -2.16
N SER A 202 -5.32 -36.55 -1.36
CA SER A 202 -6.06 -36.95 -0.15
C SER A 202 -5.83 -36.04 1.08
N VAL A 203 -5.18 -34.89 0.92
CA VAL A 203 -4.75 -33.99 2.00
C VAL A 203 -5.22 -32.55 1.79
N ALA A 204 -5.42 -31.83 2.90
CA ALA A 204 -5.42 -30.37 2.96
C ALA A 204 -3.97 -29.87 3.11
N ARG A 205 -3.63 -28.78 2.41
CA ARG A 205 -2.32 -28.09 2.48
C ARG A 205 -2.42 -26.85 3.37
N PHE A 206 -1.41 -26.60 4.21
CA PHE A 206 -1.33 -25.39 5.05
C PHE A 206 -0.11 -24.55 4.67
N ASP A 207 -0.35 -23.35 4.15
CA ASP A 207 0.73 -22.41 3.80
C ASP A 207 0.78 -21.28 4.83
N VAL A 208 1.90 -21.14 5.54
CA VAL A 208 2.07 -20.23 6.68
C VAL A 208 2.99 -19.07 6.34
N TYR A 209 2.42 -17.87 6.37
CA TYR A 209 3.08 -16.61 6.07
C TYR A 209 3.29 -15.75 7.32
N ASN A 210 4.39 -15.01 7.41
CA ASN A 210 4.69 -14.12 8.54
C ASN A 210 4.75 -12.63 8.15
N SER A 211 3.71 -11.88 8.50
CA SER A 211 3.65 -10.42 8.34
C SER A 211 4.02 -9.64 9.62
N ALA A 212 4.30 -10.31 10.73
CA ALA A 212 4.65 -9.68 11.99
C ALA A 212 6.10 -9.16 11.97
N ALA A 213 6.32 -7.95 11.44
CA ALA A 213 7.63 -7.38 11.11
C ALA A 213 8.72 -7.50 12.21
N GLY A 214 8.36 -7.42 13.49
CA GLY A 214 9.28 -7.57 14.63
C GLY A 214 9.73 -9.02 14.94
N TYR A 215 9.21 -10.01 14.23
CA TYR A 215 9.42 -11.44 14.48
C TYR A 215 9.88 -12.19 13.22
N THR A 216 10.60 -13.30 13.44
CA THR A 216 11.08 -14.23 12.41
C THR A 216 10.40 -15.58 12.62
N LEU A 217 9.92 -16.21 11.55
CA LEU A 217 9.38 -17.58 11.61
C LEU A 217 10.53 -18.58 11.82
N GLU A 218 10.36 -19.58 12.68
CA GLU A 218 11.41 -20.59 12.92
C GLU A 218 10.97 -22.02 12.62
N SER A 219 9.75 -22.40 12.98
CA SER A 219 9.19 -23.70 12.64
C SER A 219 7.67 -23.68 12.76
N VAL A 220 7.02 -24.65 12.11
CA VAL A 220 5.59 -24.93 12.29
C VAL A 220 5.38 -26.44 12.37
N SER A 221 4.54 -26.88 13.30
CA SER A 221 4.06 -28.26 13.36
C SER A 221 2.53 -28.36 13.29
N VAL A 222 2.05 -29.44 12.67
CA VAL A 222 0.62 -29.79 12.54
C VAL A 222 0.23 -30.66 13.73
N TRP A 223 -0.85 -30.27 14.41
CA TRP A 223 -1.40 -30.93 15.59
C TRP A 223 -2.91 -31.20 15.41
N ASN A 224 -3.46 -32.13 16.18
CA ASN A 224 -4.83 -32.63 16.02
C ASN A 224 -5.15 -33.09 14.58
N GLY A 225 -4.24 -33.87 13.96
CA GLY A 225 -4.52 -34.50 12.66
C GLY A 225 -5.61 -35.56 12.79
N TYR A 226 -6.55 -35.62 11.84
CA TYR A 226 -7.53 -36.71 11.81
C TYR A 226 -6.82 -38.02 11.40
N PRO A 227 -7.00 -39.16 12.11
CA PRO A 227 -6.13 -40.33 11.95
C PRO A 227 -6.28 -41.13 10.65
N SER A 228 -7.44 -41.06 9.99
CA SER A 228 -7.72 -41.77 8.73
C SER A 228 -8.64 -41.01 7.78
N LEU A 229 -8.68 -41.39 6.51
CA LEU A 229 -9.71 -40.95 5.56
C LEU A 229 -10.29 -42.14 4.79
N PHE A 230 -11.48 -41.98 4.22
CA PHE A 230 -11.94 -42.84 3.11
C PHE A 230 -11.23 -42.42 1.82
N VAL A 231 -10.64 -43.38 1.12
CA VAL A 231 -9.73 -43.07 -0.01
C VAL A 231 -10.48 -42.40 -1.16
N TRP A 232 -11.62 -42.92 -1.60
CA TRP A 232 -12.31 -42.49 -2.83
C TRP A 232 -13.57 -41.64 -2.60
N ASN A 233 -13.44 -40.60 -1.78
CA ASN A 233 -14.49 -39.61 -1.48
C ASN A 233 -15.79 -40.26 -0.94
N GLY A 234 -15.68 -41.19 0.02
CA GLY A 234 -16.82 -41.67 0.79
C GLY A 234 -17.37 -40.56 1.70
N GLU A 235 -18.69 -40.33 1.69
CA GLU A 235 -19.29 -39.20 2.41
C GLU A 235 -19.26 -39.40 3.95
N PRO A 236 -18.60 -38.51 4.72
CA PRO A 236 -18.56 -38.59 6.17
C PRO A 236 -19.85 -38.02 6.77
N THR A 237 -20.91 -38.83 6.80
CA THR A 237 -22.23 -38.48 7.37
C THR A 237 -22.14 -37.98 8.82
N ALA A 238 -21.12 -38.41 9.55
CA ALA A 238 -20.39 -37.56 10.49
C ALA A 238 -18.91 -37.97 10.53
N PHE A 239 -17.99 -37.00 10.57
CA PHE A 239 -16.63 -37.27 11.04
C PHE A 239 -16.71 -37.74 12.50
N ASP A 240 -16.08 -38.87 12.83
CA ASP A 240 -16.26 -39.45 14.16
C ASP A 240 -15.69 -38.51 15.24
N LYS A 241 -16.56 -38.21 16.20
CA LYS A 241 -16.32 -37.36 17.36
C LYS A 241 -15.60 -38.11 18.48
N ALA A 242 -15.63 -39.45 18.47
CA ALA A 242 -14.84 -40.31 19.35
C ALA A 242 -13.44 -40.62 18.80
N ALA A 243 -13.22 -40.53 17.48
CA ALA A 243 -11.93 -40.78 16.83
C ALA A 243 -10.82 -39.87 17.39
N LYS A 244 -9.93 -40.47 18.18
CA LYS A 244 -8.80 -39.81 18.82
C LYS A 244 -7.87 -39.21 17.75
N ARG A 245 -7.76 -37.88 17.73
CA ARG A 245 -6.85 -37.19 16.82
C ARG A 245 -5.38 -37.51 17.13
N ILE A 246 -4.55 -37.47 16.10
CA ILE A 246 -3.10 -37.51 16.21
C ILE A 246 -2.65 -36.20 16.85
N ALA A 247 -2.15 -36.25 18.09
CA ALA A 247 -1.84 -35.06 18.89
C ALA A 247 -0.82 -34.17 18.17
N ARG A 248 0.37 -34.69 17.87
CA ARG A 248 1.37 -34.08 16.98
C ARG A 248 1.54 -34.97 15.74
N LEU A 249 1.30 -34.41 14.56
CA LEU A 249 1.48 -35.11 13.29
C LEU A 249 2.97 -35.07 12.92
N TYR A 250 3.48 -33.91 12.52
CA TYR A 250 4.91 -33.60 12.35
C TYR A 250 5.10 -32.07 12.28
N GLY A 251 6.33 -31.61 12.10
CA GLY A 251 6.60 -30.22 11.75
C GLY A 251 7.77 -30.04 10.79
N VAL A 252 7.99 -28.80 10.39
CA VAL A 252 9.06 -28.38 9.47
C VAL A 252 9.66 -27.07 9.97
N GLU A 253 10.97 -26.90 9.82
CA GLU A 253 11.67 -25.64 10.13
C GLU A 253 11.57 -24.64 8.96
N SER A 254 11.67 -23.35 9.28
CA SER A 254 11.74 -22.26 8.31
C SER A 254 13.18 -22.06 7.84
N GLU A 255 13.38 -22.00 6.52
CA GLU A 255 14.67 -21.69 5.92
C GLU A 255 14.95 -20.19 6.05
N ALA A 256 15.88 -19.84 6.95
CA ALA A 256 16.32 -18.47 7.23
C ALA A 256 15.21 -17.44 7.59
N GLY A 257 14.03 -17.91 8.01
CA GLY A 257 12.89 -17.05 8.35
C GLY A 257 11.86 -16.86 7.23
N ALA A 258 12.00 -17.56 6.11
CA ALA A 258 11.04 -17.58 5.01
C ALA A 258 9.71 -18.25 5.39
N ASP A 259 8.66 -17.92 4.65
CA ASP A 259 7.32 -18.52 4.79
C ASP A 259 7.35 -20.03 4.51
N ILE A 260 6.49 -20.80 5.20
CA ILE A 260 6.41 -22.26 5.06
C ILE A 260 5.22 -22.59 4.16
N VAL A 261 5.50 -22.74 2.87
CA VAL A 261 4.56 -23.05 1.78
C VAL A 261 4.86 -24.46 1.26
N GLY A 262 3.84 -25.25 0.90
CA GLY A 262 4.04 -26.57 0.26
C GLY A 262 4.66 -27.66 1.14
N LYS A 263 4.73 -27.45 2.45
CA LYS A 263 5.49 -28.29 3.40
C LYS A 263 4.66 -28.89 4.54
N LEU A 264 3.38 -28.53 4.66
CA LEU A 264 2.50 -28.94 5.77
C LEU A 264 1.17 -29.47 5.25
N TYR A 265 0.76 -30.63 5.76
CA TYR A 265 -0.37 -31.42 5.27
C TYR A 265 -1.12 -32.12 6.40
N ALA A 266 -2.42 -32.35 6.24
CA ALA A 266 -3.21 -33.28 7.04
C ALA A 266 -4.42 -33.83 6.25
N TYR A 267 -5.08 -34.87 6.76
CA TYR A 267 -6.37 -35.31 6.25
C TYR A 267 -7.53 -34.37 6.61
N GLU A 268 -8.65 -34.61 5.95
CA GLU A 268 -9.92 -33.92 6.15
C GLU A 268 -10.40 -33.99 7.60
N ASN A 269 -11.04 -32.91 8.08
CA ASN A 269 -11.55 -32.83 9.44
C ASN A 269 -12.67 -31.78 9.51
N TYR A 270 -13.74 -32.10 10.23
CA TYR A 270 -14.87 -31.20 10.45
C TYR A 270 -15.14 -31.03 11.95
N VAL A 271 -15.11 -29.77 12.42
CA VAL A 271 -15.44 -29.42 13.81
C VAL A 271 -16.40 -28.22 13.80
N PRO A 272 -17.71 -28.41 14.08
CA PRO A 272 -18.70 -27.33 14.01
C PRO A 272 -18.45 -26.15 14.96
N ALA A 273 -17.82 -26.40 16.12
CA ALA A 273 -17.56 -25.38 17.14
C ALA A 273 -16.15 -25.55 17.76
N PRO A 274 -15.09 -25.10 17.07
CA PRO A 274 -13.71 -25.17 17.55
C PRO A 274 -13.47 -24.44 18.87
N LYS A 275 -12.49 -24.91 19.66
CA LYS A 275 -12.04 -24.24 20.89
C LYS A 275 -10.52 -24.18 20.94
N GLN A 276 -9.98 -23.09 21.51
CA GLN A 276 -8.55 -22.75 21.44
C GLN A 276 -7.61 -23.84 21.99
N ASN A 277 -8.07 -24.72 22.89
CA ASN A 277 -7.27 -25.80 23.48
C ASN A 277 -7.93 -27.20 23.39
N ASP A 278 -8.84 -27.42 22.43
CA ASP A 278 -9.43 -28.75 22.24
C ASP A 278 -8.45 -29.77 21.61
N GLN A 279 -8.86 -31.03 21.58
CA GLN A 279 -8.11 -32.18 21.03
C GLN A 279 -8.76 -32.72 19.73
N VAL A 280 -9.57 -31.91 19.04
CA VAL A 280 -10.38 -32.34 17.88
C VAL A 280 -10.21 -31.46 16.65
N THR A 281 -9.99 -30.16 16.84
CA THR A 281 -9.74 -29.16 15.80
C THR A 281 -8.28 -29.20 15.39
N THR A 282 -8.01 -29.50 14.12
CA THR A 282 -6.66 -29.47 13.54
C THR A 282 -6.07 -28.07 13.66
N CYS A 283 -4.87 -27.98 14.20
CA CYS A 283 -4.22 -26.73 14.57
C CYS A 283 -2.73 -26.75 14.20
N LEU A 284 -2.16 -25.56 14.01
CA LEU A 284 -0.73 -25.37 13.83
C LEU A 284 -0.13 -24.81 15.12
N ILE A 285 1.04 -25.32 15.48
CA ILE A 285 1.90 -24.73 16.50
C ILE A 285 3.04 -24.03 15.78
N ILE A 286 3.05 -22.70 15.89
CA ILE A 286 3.95 -21.80 15.17
C ILE A 286 5.01 -21.30 16.15
N LYS A 287 6.28 -21.48 15.82
CA LYS A 287 7.44 -20.97 16.56
C LYS A 287 7.95 -19.70 15.89
N VAL A 288 8.02 -18.60 16.64
CA VAL A 288 8.61 -17.34 16.16
C VAL A 288 9.70 -16.83 17.09
N ARG A 289 10.72 -16.17 16.54
CA ARG A 289 11.74 -15.45 17.31
C ARG A 289 11.51 -13.95 17.24
N ASN A 290 11.45 -13.32 18.41
CA ASN A 290 11.43 -11.87 18.58
C ASN A 290 12.80 -11.29 18.18
N LYS A 291 12.84 -10.39 17.19
CA LYS A 291 14.09 -9.84 16.64
C LYS A 291 14.83 -8.91 17.60
N GLN A 292 14.17 -8.40 18.65
CA GLN A 292 14.77 -7.48 19.62
C GLN A 292 15.35 -8.22 20.84
N SER A 293 14.58 -9.13 21.44
CA SER A 293 15.03 -9.90 22.61
C SER A 293 15.80 -11.17 22.26
N SER A 294 15.80 -11.58 20.98
CA SER A 294 16.26 -12.91 20.51
C SER A 294 15.53 -14.11 21.14
N THR A 295 14.48 -13.89 21.93
CA THR A 295 13.64 -14.95 22.51
C THR A 295 12.82 -15.64 21.42
N ALA A 296 12.74 -16.97 21.45
CA ALA A 296 11.82 -17.74 20.61
C ALA A 296 10.69 -18.31 21.46
N SER A 297 9.45 -18.23 20.97
CA SER A 297 8.27 -18.70 21.68
C SER A 297 7.23 -19.35 20.74
N TYR A 298 6.40 -20.24 21.29
CA TYR A 298 5.47 -21.11 20.55
C TYR A 298 4.01 -20.70 20.72
N HIS A 299 3.22 -20.80 19.65
CA HIS A 299 1.86 -20.27 19.57
C HIS A 299 0.90 -21.24 18.88
N ARG A 300 -0.27 -21.52 19.47
CA ARG A 300 -1.33 -22.33 18.83
C ARG A 300 -2.30 -21.49 18.00
N VAL A 301 -2.50 -21.91 16.76
CA VAL A 301 -3.52 -21.42 15.83
C VAL A 301 -4.41 -22.59 15.39
N ASN A 302 -5.72 -22.54 15.65
CA ASN A 302 -6.65 -23.50 15.06
C ASN A 302 -6.91 -23.14 13.58
N VAL A 303 -7.01 -24.13 12.68
CA VAL A 303 -7.18 -23.86 11.24
C VAL A 303 -8.67 -23.68 10.88
N HIS A 304 -9.23 -22.51 11.18
CA HIS A 304 -10.59 -22.09 10.80
C HIS A 304 -10.71 -20.56 10.74
N PRO A 305 -11.73 -19.99 10.09
CA PRO A 305 -12.01 -18.57 10.19
C PRO A 305 -12.56 -18.23 11.59
N LEU A 306 -12.41 -16.97 12.01
CA LEU A 306 -13.03 -16.51 13.24
C LEU A 306 -14.56 -16.74 13.22
N GLU A 307 -15.12 -17.04 14.39
CA GLU A 307 -16.57 -17.21 14.62
C GLU A 307 -17.27 -18.34 13.82
N SER A 308 -16.53 -19.20 13.13
CA SER A 308 -17.07 -20.29 12.30
C SER A 308 -16.39 -21.65 12.55
N GLY A 309 -17.02 -22.72 12.05
CA GLY A 309 -16.53 -24.09 12.20
C GLY A 309 -15.29 -24.40 11.35
N GLN A 310 -14.49 -25.37 11.78
CA GLN A 310 -13.44 -25.94 10.94
C GLN A 310 -14.06 -26.87 9.90
N SER A 311 -13.78 -26.62 8.63
CA SER A 311 -13.95 -27.58 7.54
C SER A 311 -12.65 -27.66 6.73
N LEU A 312 -11.92 -28.76 6.91
CA LEU A 312 -10.75 -29.11 6.11
C LEU A 312 -11.16 -30.15 5.07
N LYS A 313 -10.95 -29.82 3.79
CA LYS A 313 -11.22 -30.68 2.63
C LYS A 313 -9.92 -31.11 1.95
N ARG A 314 -9.96 -32.25 1.27
CA ARG A 314 -8.86 -32.78 0.46
C ARG A 314 -8.61 -31.91 -0.78
N ASN A 315 -7.38 -31.90 -1.26
CA ASN A 315 -6.89 -31.07 -2.38
C ASN A 315 -7.14 -29.56 -2.22
N ASN A 316 -7.36 -29.08 -0.99
CA ASN A 316 -7.58 -27.66 -0.71
C ASN A 316 -6.39 -27.00 0.02
N VAL A 317 -6.14 -25.71 -0.26
CA VAL A 317 -5.09 -24.90 0.37
C VAL A 317 -5.68 -23.93 1.39
N TYR A 318 -5.10 -23.90 2.58
CA TYR A 318 -5.47 -23.02 3.68
C TYR A 318 -4.32 -22.05 3.96
N LYS A 319 -4.40 -20.85 3.39
CA LYS A 319 -3.41 -19.79 3.59
C LYS A 319 -3.61 -19.11 4.94
N LEU A 320 -2.65 -19.27 5.83
CA LEU A 320 -2.59 -18.67 7.16
C LEU A 320 -1.56 -17.56 7.17
N THR A 321 -1.93 -16.37 7.67
CA THR A 321 -1.00 -15.24 7.83
C THR A 321 -0.90 -14.84 9.31
N VAL A 322 0.32 -14.80 9.85
CA VAL A 322 0.59 -14.27 11.19
C VAL A 322 0.71 -12.76 11.09
N ASN A 323 -0.30 -12.06 11.61
CA ASN A 323 -0.45 -10.61 11.46
C ASN A 323 0.28 -9.86 12.58
N SER A 324 0.23 -10.35 13.81
CA SER A 324 1.00 -9.80 14.94
C SER A 324 1.10 -10.77 16.12
N VAL A 325 2.10 -10.58 16.96
CA VAL A 325 2.22 -11.27 18.26
C VAL A 325 1.61 -10.37 19.33
N LYS A 326 0.57 -10.86 20.03
CA LYS A 326 -0.17 -10.09 21.07
C LYS A 326 0.48 -10.18 22.45
N LYS A 327 1.21 -11.27 22.69
CA LYS A 327 2.03 -11.56 23.87
C LYS A 327 3.03 -12.65 23.49
N GLU A 328 4.18 -12.71 24.17
CA GLU A 328 5.10 -13.85 24.02
C GLU A 328 4.36 -15.18 24.25
N GLY A 329 4.75 -16.20 23.48
CA GLY A 329 4.15 -17.52 23.50
C GLY A 329 4.62 -18.40 24.67
N TYR A 330 4.58 -19.70 24.45
CA TYR A 330 5.02 -20.72 25.41
C TYR A 330 6.46 -21.18 25.11
N ALA A 331 7.10 -21.88 26.05
CA ALA A 331 8.49 -22.32 25.90
C ALA A 331 8.63 -23.60 25.06
N THR A 332 7.56 -24.38 24.91
CA THR A 332 7.50 -25.63 24.13
C THR A 332 6.25 -25.73 23.27
N GLU A 333 6.28 -26.59 22.24
CA GLU A 333 5.10 -26.88 21.42
C GLU A 333 3.94 -27.46 22.24
N LEU A 334 4.25 -28.36 23.19
CA LEU A 334 3.27 -29.06 24.00
C LEU A 334 2.51 -28.14 24.96
N GLU A 335 3.17 -27.11 25.50
CA GLU A 335 2.53 -26.05 26.28
C GLU A 335 1.64 -25.16 25.40
N ALA A 336 2.13 -24.79 24.21
CA ALA A 336 1.33 -24.01 23.26
C ALA A 336 0.07 -24.77 22.82
N TYR A 337 0.19 -26.07 22.54
CA TYR A 337 -0.93 -26.96 22.22
C TYR A 337 -2.00 -27.01 23.32
N LYS A 338 -1.57 -27.06 24.59
CA LYS A 338 -2.44 -27.04 25.78
C LYS A 338 -2.94 -25.63 26.15
N GLY A 339 -2.41 -24.58 25.52
CA GLY A 339 -2.64 -23.18 25.86
C GLY A 339 -4.06 -22.69 25.61
N ALA A 340 -4.80 -22.37 26.68
CA ALA A 340 -6.20 -21.93 26.63
C ALA A 340 -6.43 -20.50 26.08
N LEU A 341 -5.38 -19.75 25.75
CA LEU A 341 -5.47 -18.34 25.34
C LEU A 341 -4.66 -18.08 24.05
N THR A 342 -5.28 -17.46 23.06
CA THR A 342 -4.61 -16.99 21.85
C THR A 342 -3.48 -16.00 22.19
N SER A 343 -2.29 -16.20 21.62
CA SER A 343 -1.13 -15.31 21.75
C SER A 343 -0.77 -14.57 20.45
N LEU A 344 -1.36 -14.97 19.31
CA LEU A 344 -1.22 -14.30 18.01
C LEU A 344 -2.49 -13.55 17.61
N SER A 345 -2.32 -12.60 16.69
CA SER A 345 -3.31 -12.21 15.70
C SER A 345 -2.96 -12.89 14.39
N TYR A 346 -3.92 -13.58 13.79
CA TYR A 346 -3.74 -14.29 12.52
C TYR A 346 -5.01 -14.17 11.67
N SER A 347 -4.89 -14.43 10.38
CA SER A 347 -6.01 -14.60 9.44
C SER A 347 -5.83 -15.91 8.68
N ILE A 348 -6.95 -16.54 8.29
CA ILE A 348 -6.97 -17.73 7.44
C ILE A 348 -7.97 -17.47 6.32
N ASN A 349 -7.47 -17.45 5.09
CA ASN A 349 -8.31 -17.25 3.93
C ASN A 349 -8.85 -18.59 3.45
N TYR A 350 -10.14 -18.79 3.69
CA TYR A 350 -10.95 -19.79 3.00
C TYR A 350 -11.38 -19.22 1.64
N TRP A 351 -11.86 -20.11 0.76
CA TRP A 351 -12.61 -19.70 -0.42
C TRP A 351 -13.80 -20.65 -0.70
N ASP A 352 -13.81 -21.90 -0.19
CA ASP A 352 -14.75 -22.93 -0.67
C ASP A 352 -16.20 -22.97 -0.11
N MET A 353 -17.16 -23.01 -1.02
CA MET A 353 -18.61 -23.25 -0.85
C MET A 353 -19.24 -24.04 -2.04
N ASP A 354 -18.49 -24.98 -2.64
CA ASP A 354 -18.76 -25.65 -3.94
C ASP A 354 -20.09 -26.43 -4.17
N SER A 355 -21.14 -26.23 -3.38
CA SER A 355 -22.51 -26.70 -3.70
C SER A 355 -23.34 -25.69 -4.51
N HIS A 356 -22.82 -24.48 -4.73
CA HIS A 356 -23.45 -23.43 -5.52
C HIS A 356 -22.71 -23.25 -6.86
N GLY A 357 -23.37 -22.59 -7.82
CA GLY A 357 -22.85 -22.36 -9.17
C GLY A 357 -21.44 -21.75 -9.25
N THR A 358 -20.68 -22.12 -10.29
CA THR A 358 -19.40 -21.48 -10.63
C THR A 358 -19.61 -20.37 -11.66
N VAL A 359 -18.86 -19.28 -11.49
CA VAL A 359 -18.73 -18.16 -12.43
C VAL A 359 -17.28 -18.15 -12.90
N GLN A 360 -17.06 -18.37 -14.19
CA GLN A 360 -15.76 -18.35 -14.84
C GLN A 360 -15.61 -17.10 -15.72
N PHE A 361 -14.38 -16.65 -15.95
CA PHE A 361 -14.05 -15.45 -16.72
C PHE A 361 -12.71 -15.63 -17.45
N ASP A 362 -12.64 -15.32 -18.76
CA ASP A 362 -11.40 -15.45 -19.57
C ASP A 362 -10.75 -14.11 -19.96
N GLY A 363 -11.37 -12.98 -19.59
CA GLY A 363 -10.95 -11.63 -19.97
C GLY A 363 -12.04 -10.90 -20.76
N ASP A 364 -12.63 -11.59 -21.73
CA ASP A 364 -13.65 -11.03 -22.63
C ASP A 364 -15.04 -11.68 -22.41
N ASN A 365 -15.07 -12.90 -21.85
CA ASN A 365 -16.26 -13.71 -21.65
C ASN A 365 -16.46 -14.10 -20.19
N ILE A 366 -17.73 -14.25 -19.79
CA ILE A 366 -18.18 -14.83 -18.52
C ILE A 366 -19.06 -16.05 -18.82
N LEU A 367 -18.81 -17.17 -18.12
CA LEU A 367 -19.65 -18.37 -18.12
C LEU A 367 -20.06 -18.70 -16.69
N ALA A 368 -21.36 -18.64 -16.39
CA ALA A 368 -21.91 -18.93 -15.07
C ALA A 368 -22.99 -20.02 -15.15
N ILE A 369 -22.76 -21.13 -14.45
CA ILE A 369 -23.75 -22.21 -14.28
C ILE A 369 -24.39 -22.08 -12.88
N PRO A 370 -25.70 -22.32 -12.70
CA PRO A 370 -26.38 -22.06 -11.43
C PRO A 370 -26.12 -23.14 -10.36
N SER A 371 -25.80 -24.36 -10.79
CA SER A 371 -25.38 -25.48 -9.94
C SER A 371 -24.29 -26.28 -10.65
N LYS A 372 -23.39 -26.90 -9.86
CA LYS A 372 -22.42 -27.91 -10.33
C LYS A 372 -22.98 -29.33 -10.33
N LYS A 373 -24.17 -29.57 -9.75
CA LYS A 373 -24.73 -30.92 -9.56
C LYS A 373 -26.27 -30.94 -9.68
N VAL A 374 -26.79 -32.00 -10.29
CA VAL A 374 -28.22 -32.30 -10.45
C VAL A 374 -28.50 -33.68 -9.85
N LEU A 375 -29.60 -33.80 -9.10
CA LEU A 375 -30.02 -35.03 -8.42
C LEU A 375 -31.43 -35.45 -8.84
N PHE A 376 -31.60 -36.70 -9.23
CA PHE A 376 -32.89 -37.31 -9.59
C PHE A 376 -33.28 -38.44 -8.62
N THR A 377 -34.59 -38.62 -8.42
CA THR A 377 -35.19 -39.77 -7.71
C THR A 377 -35.32 -40.98 -8.66
N PRO A 378 -35.69 -42.17 -8.16
CA PRO A 378 -35.86 -43.36 -9.01
C PRO A 378 -36.81 -43.21 -10.20
N ASN A 379 -37.78 -42.29 -10.14
CA ASN A 379 -38.76 -42.11 -11.23
C ASN A 379 -38.25 -41.21 -12.36
N GLY A 380 -37.19 -40.43 -12.12
CA GLY A 380 -36.70 -39.42 -13.04
C GLY A 380 -37.63 -38.19 -13.15
N ASP A 381 -37.13 -37.13 -13.78
CA ASP A 381 -37.86 -35.91 -14.15
C ASP A 381 -37.02 -35.14 -15.19
N SER A 382 -37.27 -33.84 -15.40
CA SER A 382 -36.37 -32.91 -16.08
C SER A 382 -36.18 -31.61 -15.29
N TYR A 383 -34.93 -31.15 -15.19
CA TYR A 383 -34.53 -29.86 -14.61
C TYR A 383 -33.95 -28.94 -15.68
N ASP A 384 -34.46 -27.71 -15.75
CA ASP A 384 -33.93 -26.65 -16.58
C ASP A 384 -32.95 -25.77 -15.80
N LEU A 385 -31.68 -25.75 -16.24
CA LEU A 385 -30.64 -24.91 -15.66
C LEU A 385 -30.42 -23.68 -16.55
N GLY A 386 -30.79 -22.50 -16.05
CA GLY A 386 -30.50 -21.23 -16.71
C GLY A 386 -29.02 -20.86 -16.60
N ILE A 387 -28.31 -20.90 -17.73
CA ILE A 387 -26.87 -20.65 -17.84
C ILE A 387 -26.65 -19.18 -18.18
N PHE A 388 -26.05 -18.42 -17.27
CA PHE A 388 -25.74 -17.01 -17.54
C PHE A 388 -24.42 -16.90 -18.31
N THR A 389 -24.43 -16.12 -19.40
CA THR A 389 -23.22 -15.80 -20.17
C THR A 389 -23.21 -14.35 -20.63
N PHE A 390 -22.03 -13.76 -20.72
CA PHE A 390 -21.78 -12.38 -21.13
C PHE A 390 -20.45 -12.32 -21.90
N GLY A 391 -20.37 -11.56 -23.00
CA GLY A 391 -19.24 -11.59 -23.95
C GLY A 391 -19.64 -12.13 -25.33
N GLU A 392 -18.68 -12.16 -26.26
CA GLU A 392 -18.86 -12.54 -27.68
C GLU A 392 -18.85 -14.07 -27.92
N GLY A 393 -18.59 -14.88 -26.90
CA GLY A 393 -18.55 -16.34 -26.99
C GLY A 393 -19.86 -16.97 -27.48
N THR A 394 -19.77 -18.20 -28.02
CA THR A 394 -20.94 -19.04 -28.33
C THR A 394 -21.10 -20.12 -27.27
N LEU A 395 -22.29 -20.25 -26.68
CA LEU A 395 -22.58 -21.27 -25.67
C LEU A 395 -22.89 -22.61 -26.34
N SER A 396 -22.18 -23.68 -25.95
CA SER A 396 -22.41 -25.02 -26.48
C SER A 396 -22.11 -26.12 -25.46
N VAL A 397 -22.68 -27.31 -25.63
CA VAL A 397 -22.28 -28.51 -24.88
C VAL A 397 -21.01 -29.05 -25.53
N SER A 398 -19.86 -28.91 -24.87
CA SER A 398 -18.56 -29.37 -25.36
C SER A 398 -18.25 -30.83 -25.04
N LYS A 399 -18.88 -31.40 -24.00
CA LYS A 399 -18.82 -32.83 -23.67
C LYS A 399 -20.11 -33.28 -22.98
N LYS A 400 -20.55 -34.49 -23.26
CA LYS A 400 -21.74 -35.12 -22.66
C LYS A 400 -21.49 -36.62 -22.55
N VAL A 401 -21.38 -37.13 -21.33
CA VAL A 401 -21.21 -38.56 -21.02
C VAL A 401 -22.23 -38.89 -19.94
N LEU A 402 -23.24 -39.69 -20.26
CA LEU A 402 -24.42 -39.87 -19.42
C LEU A 402 -24.83 -41.36 -19.42
N ASP A 403 -25.08 -41.92 -18.24
CA ASP A 403 -25.64 -43.26 -18.10
C ASP A 403 -26.95 -43.42 -18.88
N ASN A 404 -27.20 -44.63 -19.39
CA ASN A 404 -28.33 -44.90 -20.27
C ASN A 404 -29.67 -44.68 -19.53
N GLY A 405 -30.46 -43.71 -19.98
CA GLY A 405 -31.65 -43.18 -19.30
C GLY A 405 -31.49 -41.74 -18.79
N LEU A 406 -30.27 -41.24 -18.64
CA LEU A 406 -29.99 -39.82 -18.45
C LEU A 406 -29.84 -39.12 -19.81
N SER A 407 -30.29 -37.87 -19.92
CA SER A 407 -30.08 -37.03 -21.11
C SER A 407 -29.85 -35.57 -20.74
N ALA A 408 -29.28 -34.81 -21.67
CA ALA A 408 -29.08 -33.38 -21.52
C ALA A 408 -29.08 -32.68 -22.88
N THR A 409 -29.74 -31.53 -22.97
CA THR A 409 -29.96 -30.76 -24.20
C THR A 409 -29.89 -29.27 -23.88
N LEU A 410 -29.02 -28.54 -24.57
CA LEU A 410 -28.90 -27.09 -24.46
C LEU A 410 -29.77 -26.42 -25.53
N ASN A 411 -30.62 -25.48 -25.13
CA ASN A 411 -31.39 -24.64 -26.03
C ASN A 411 -31.25 -23.17 -25.63
N GLY A 412 -30.63 -22.36 -26.50
CA GLY A 412 -30.25 -20.99 -26.18
C GLY A 412 -29.33 -20.93 -24.95
N LYS A 413 -29.84 -20.37 -23.85
CA LYS A 413 -29.14 -20.28 -22.55
C LYS A 413 -29.68 -21.24 -21.48
N THR A 414 -30.55 -22.18 -21.82
CA THR A 414 -31.09 -23.17 -20.87
C THR A 414 -30.54 -24.55 -21.17
N LEU A 415 -29.90 -25.19 -20.19
CA LEU A 415 -29.56 -26.61 -20.25
C LEU A 415 -30.67 -27.41 -19.57
N THR A 416 -31.50 -28.09 -20.35
CA THR A 416 -32.42 -29.11 -19.85
C THR A 416 -31.62 -30.38 -19.58
N VAL A 417 -31.66 -30.89 -18.36
CA VAL A 417 -31.13 -32.21 -17.96
C VAL A 417 -32.31 -33.08 -17.56
N SER A 418 -32.34 -34.34 -18.00
CA SER A 418 -33.46 -35.26 -17.75
C SER A 418 -32.99 -36.65 -17.32
N ALA A 419 -33.83 -37.35 -16.58
CA ALA A 419 -33.70 -38.77 -16.28
C ALA A 419 -35.01 -39.49 -16.58
N THR A 420 -34.94 -40.69 -17.17
CA THR A 420 -36.06 -41.64 -17.17
C THR A 420 -36.15 -42.36 -15.83
N ALA A 421 -37.23 -43.09 -15.58
CA ALA A 421 -37.32 -43.99 -14.44
C ALA A 421 -36.20 -45.05 -14.45
N LEU A 422 -35.76 -45.45 -13.26
CA LEU A 422 -34.96 -46.65 -13.03
C LEU A 422 -35.85 -47.88 -13.16
N ASP A 423 -35.40 -48.87 -13.93
CA ASP A 423 -36.11 -50.14 -14.09
C ASP A 423 -36.13 -50.97 -12.78
N ASN A 424 -35.26 -50.61 -11.83
CA ASN A 424 -35.21 -51.11 -10.47
C ASN A 424 -34.83 -49.96 -9.51
N VAL A 425 -35.65 -49.70 -8.49
CA VAL A 425 -35.50 -48.57 -7.55
C VAL A 425 -34.25 -48.60 -6.65
N LYS A 426 -33.44 -49.66 -6.74
CA LYS A 426 -32.10 -49.77 -6.10
C LYS A 426 -30.93 -49.40 -7.02
N ASP A 427 -31.20 -49.16 -8.30
CA ASP A 427 -30.17 -48.74 -9.23
C ASP A 427 -29.77 -47.29 -9.00
N ARG A 428 -28.66 -46.90 -9.61
CA ARG A 428 -28.22 -45.53 -9.72
C ARG A 428 -27.84 -45.28 -11.18
N ARG A 429 -27.84 -44.01 -11.58
CA ARG A 429 -27.30 -43.57 -12.87
C ARG A 429 -26.46 -42.32 -12.63
N SER A 430 -25.41 -42.13 -13.40
CA SER A 430 -24.47 -41.02 -13.24
C SER A 430 -24.06 -40.45 -14.60
N GLY A 431 -23.61 -39.19 -14.61
CA GLY A 431 -23.23 -38.54 -15.84
C GLY A 431 -22.65 -37.15 -15.62
N ILE A 432 -22.05 -36.62 -16.69
CA ILE A 432 -21.33 -35.35 -16.72
C ILE A 432 -21.71 -34.60 -18.00
N VAL A 433 -22.07 -33.33 -17.84
CA VAL A 433 -22.29 -32.38 -18.94
C VAL A 433 -21.30 -31.22 -18.80
N GLU A 434 -20.49 -30.99 -19.84
CA GLU A 434 -19.57 -29.87 -19.93
C GLU A 434 -20.13 -28.83 -20.91
N LEU A 435 -20.26 -27.60 -20.44
CA LEU A 435 -20.65 -26.43 -21.22
C LEU A 435 -19.41 -25.60 -21.53
N SER A 436 -19.35 -25.03 -22.73
CA SER A 436 -18.29 -24.13 -23.17
C SER A 436 -18.83 -22.81 -23.70
N PHE A 437 -18.10 -21.72 -23.46
CA PHE A 437 -18.45 -20.37 -23.91
C PHE A 437 -17.16 -19.54 -24.11
N GLY A 438 -16.82 -19.24 -25.36
CA GLY A 438 -15.48 -18.70 -25.66
C GLY A 438 -14.42 -19.75 -25.34
N ASN A 439 -13.41 -19.40 -24.51
CA ASN A 439 -12.42 -20.36 -24.02
C ASN A 439 -12.84 -21.05 -22.71
N LEU A 440 -13.95 -20.65 -22.10
CA LEU A 440 -14.41 -21.15 -20.79
C LEU A 440 -15.08 -22.52 -20.88
N LYS A 441 -15.00 -23.29 -19.79
CA LYS A 441 -15.53 -24.66 -19.68
C LYS A 441 -16.03 -24.96 -18.26
N ALA A 442 -17.34 -25.12 -18.10
CA ALA A 442 -17.99 -25.38 -16.82
C ALA A 442 -18.73 -26.73 -16.83
N THR A 443 -18.59 -27.51 -15.77
CA THR A 443 -19.03 -28.91 -15.70
C THR A 443 -20.15 -29.11 -14.69
N ILE A 444 -21.13 -29.95 -15.04
CA ILE A 444 -22.31 -30.29 -14.25
C ILE A 444 -22.38 -31.82 -14.09
N ASP A 445 -22.32 -32.28 -12.85
CA ASP A 445 -22.58 -33.67 -12.47
C ASP A 445 -24.09 -33.96 -12.46
N VAL A 446 -24.49 -35.14 -12.90
CA VAL A 446 -25.88 -35.61 -12.92
C VAL A 446 -25.94 -36.98 -12.25
N VAL A 447 -26.79 -37.15 -11.23
CA VAL A 447 -26.90 -38.43 -10.51
C VAL A 447 -28.35 -38.77 -10.19
N GLN A 448 -28.76 -40.01 -10.48
CA GLN A 448 -30.03 -40.60 -10.07
C GLN A 448 -29.80 -41.58 -8.90
N LEU A 449 -30.59 -41.47 -7.84
CA LEU A 449 -30.42 -42.18 -6.57
C LEU A 449 -31.54 -43.20 -6.29
N GLU A 450 -31.26 -44.15 -5.39
CA GLU A 450 -32.20 -45.17 -4.91
C GLU A 450 -33.20 -44.61 -3.88
N GLY A 451 -34.46 -45.08 -3.88
CA GLY A 451 -35.53 -44.50 -3.05
C GLY A 451 -36.94 -45.06 -3.32
N GLY A 452 -37.99 -44.30 -2.95
CA GLY A 452 -39.40 -44.64 -3.17
C GLY A 452 -40.30 -43.41 -3.36
N ASP A 453 -41.56 -43.63 -3.75
CA ASP A 453 -42.46 -42.63 -4.35
C ASP A 453 -43.02 -41.56 -3.38
N LEU A 454 -42.15 -40.64 -2.97
CA LEU A 454 -42.58 -39.33 -2.47
C LEU A 454 -42.49 -38.32 -3.62
N TYR A 455 -43.62 -37.70 -3.97
CA TYR A 455 -43.69 -36.70 -5.05
C TYR A 455 -44.65 -35.55 -4.73
N LEU A 456 -44.37 -34.38 -5.29
CA LEU A 456 -45.21 -33.18 -5.19
C LEU A 456 -45.01 -32.33 -6.45
N GLU A 457 -46.06 -32.21 -7.26
CA GLU A 457 -46.07 -31.45 -8.51
C GLU A 457 -47.06 -30.27 -8.40
N LEU A 458 -46.63 -29.09 -8.87
CA LEU A 458 -47.46 -27.89 -9.01
C LEU A 458 -47.78 -27.65 -10.48
N ASN A 459 -49.05 -27.46 -10.80
CA ASN A 459 -49.51 -27.21 -12.17
C ASN A 459 -50.43 -25.98 -12.22
N PRO A 460 -50.07 -24.89 -12.95
CA PRO A 460 -48.85 -24.74 -13.76
C PRO A 460 -47.57 -24.64 -12.90
N LYS A 461 -46.41 -24.96 -13.49
CA LYS A 461 -45.10 -24.86 -12.79
C LYS A 461 -44.68 -23.39 -12.53
N THR A 462 -45.24 -22.43 -13.26
CA THR A 462 -45.05 -20.98 -13.09
C THR A 462 -46.37 -20.23 -13.40
N ILE A 463 -46.49 -19.00 -12.92
CA ILE A 463 -47.60 -18.08 -13.24
C ILE A 463 -47.09 -16.77 -13.84
N SER A 464 -47.94 -16.05 -14.56
CA SER A 464 -47.66 -14.69 -15.03
C SER A 464 -47.48 -13.71 -13.87
N HIS A 465 -46.83 -12.58 -14.14
CA HIS A 465 -46.76 -11.47 -13.18
C HIS A 465 -48.16 -10.99 -12.78
N PHE A 466 -48.29 -10.54 -11.54
CA PHE A 466 -49.47 -9.81 -11.08
C PHE A 466 -49.27 -8.32 -11.37
N GLY A 467 -50.30 -7.65 -11.91
CA GLY A 467 -50.30 -6.19 -11.97
C GLY A 467 -50.19 -5.55 -10.59
N ASN A 468 -49.72 -4.29 -10.55
CA ASN A 468 -49.37 -3.57 -9.32
C ASN A 468 -50.54 -3.28 -8.34
N THR A 469 -51.75 -3.75 -8.61
CA THR A 469 -52.95 -3.56 -7.77
C THR A 469 -53.15 -4.69 -6.75
N ALA A 470 -53.91 -4.39 -5.69
CA ALA A 470 -54.30 -5.35 -4.65
C ALA A 470 -55.53 -6.18 -5.07
N GLY A 471 -55.65 -7.40 -4.55
CA GLY A 471 -56.79 -8.30 -4.77
C GLY A 471 -56.80 -9.04 -6.10
N VAL A 472 -55.72 -8.95 -6.89
CA VAL A 472 -55.56 -9.62 -8.19
C VAL A 472 -55.31 -11.12 -7.95
N ALA A 473 -56.12 -11.97 -8.56
CA ALA A 473 -56.00 -13.43 -8.44
C ALA A 473 -55.01 -14.02 -9.45
N ALA A 474 -54.28 -15.06 -9.02
CA ALA A 474 -53.47 -15.89 -9.90
C ALA A 474 -54.34 -16.81 -10.78
N SER A 475 -53.71 -17.44 -11.78
CA SER A 475 -54.27 -18.66 -12.37
C SER A 475 -54.33 -19.78 -11.31
N PRO A 476 -55.35 -20.65 -11.29
CA PRO A 476 -55.47 -21.72 -10.29
C PRO A 476 -54.27 -22.68 -10.35
N ILE A 477 -53.68 -22.97 -9.19
CA ILE A 477 -52.53 -23.89 -9.07
C ILE A 477 -53.01 -25.20 -8.46
N ALA A 478 -52.99 -26.28 -9.22
CA ALA A 478 -53.30 -27.62 -8.72
C ALA A 478 -52.04 -28.28 -8.13
N VAL A 479 -52.19 -28.89 -6.95
CA VAL A 479 -51.19 -29.73 -6.30
C VAL A 479 -51.49 -31.20 -6.56
N LYS A 480 -50.50 -31.95 -7.01
CA LYS A 480 -50.60 -33.38 -7.29
C LYS A 480 -49.46 -34.08 -6.54
N SER A 481 -49.79 -34.79 -5.47
CA SER A 481 -48.84 -35.28 -4.47
C SER A 481 -49.05 -36.75 -4.11
N SER A 482 -48.01 -37.41 -3.59
CA SER A 482 -48.09 -38.77 -3.04
C SER A 482 -48.84 -38.85 -1.72
N GLY A 483 -48.95 -37.73 -0.99
CA GLY A 483 -49.62 -37.65 0.31
C GLY A 483 -50.08 -36.25 0.67
N GLU A 484 -50.47 -36.07 1.93
CA GLU A 484 -50.90 -34.79 2.51
C GLU A 484 -49.79 -33.74 2.44
N TRP A 485 -50.16 -32.49 2.13
CA TRP A 485 -49.23 -31.39 1.88
C TRP A 485 -49.61 -30.10 2.62
N SER A 486 -48.64 -29.20 2.76
CA SER A 486 -48.74 -27.88 3.38
C SER A 486 -48.08 -26.84 2.49
N ALA A 487 -48.61 -25.62 2.48
CA ALA A 487 -48.15 -24.52 1.63
C ALA A 487 -47.99 -23.23 2.45
N SER A 488 -46.85 -22.55 2.31
CA SER A 488 -46.59 -21.27 2.99
C SER A 488 -46.06 -20.21 2.02
N ILE A 489 -46.49 -18.96 2.21
CA ILE A 489 -46.03 -17.79 1.45
C ILE A 489 -44.98 -17.02 2.25
N TYR A 490 -43.87 -16.70 1.60
CA TYR A 490 -42.74 -15.95 2.14
C TYR A 490 -42.54 -14.62 1.41
N PRO A 491 -42.23 -13.51 2.12
CA PRO A 491 -42.17 -13.39 3.59
C PRO A 491 -43.57 -13.47 4.25
N PRO A 492 -43.71 -14.13 5.42
CA PRO A 492 -45.01 -14.35 6.05
C PRO A 492 -45.51 -13.15 6.87
N GLY A 493 -46.80 -13.14 7.21
CA GLY A 493 -47.40 -12.18 8.14
C GLY A 493 -47.51 -10.74 7.60
N ALA A 494 -47.22 -9.75 8.45
CA ALA A 494 -47.49 -8.33 8.16
C ALA A 494 -46.63 -7.70 7.04
N GLY A 495 -45.62 -8.42 6.52
CA GLY A 495 -44.82 -8.03 5.36
C GLY A 495 -45.19 -8.76 4.06
N ALA A 496 -46.24 -9.57 4.05
CA ALA A 496 -46.59 -10.41 2.90
C ALA A 496 -47.35 -9.63 1.82
N PHE A 497 -46.77 -9.57 0.62
CA PHE A 497 -47.40 -8.98 -0.57
C PHE A 497 -48.46 -9.89 -1.22
N PHE A 498 -48.47 -11.18 -0.87
CA PHE A 498 -49.36 -12.21 -1.42
C PHE A 498 -50.09 -12.97 -0.31
N SER A 499 -51.27 -13.52 -0.61
CA SER A 499 -52.14 -14.20 0.36
C SER A 499 -52.93 -15.32 -0.30
N PHE A 500 -53.19 -16.41 0.44
CA PHE A 500 -54.08 -17.50 0.03
C PHE A 500 -55.58 -17.12 0.15
N ALA A 501 -55.91 -16.00 0.80
CA ALA A 501 -57.27 -15.50 0.95
C ALA A 501 -57.43 -14.08 0.39
N GLN A 502 -58.54 -13.86 -0.34
CA GLN A 502 -58.84 -12.58 -1.01
C GLN A 502 -59.29 -11.48 -0.03
N THR A 503 -59.91 -11.84 1.09
CA THR A 503 -60.56 -10.89 2.01
C THR A 503 -60.12 -11.10 3.46
N GLY A 504 -59.46 -10.10 4.03
CA GLY A 504 -59.02 -10.08 5.43
C GLY A 504 -58.15 -8.85 5.71
N SER A 505 -58.01 -8.48 6.99
CA SER A 505 -57.15 -7.37 7.44
C SER A 505 -55.68 -7.77 7.64
N ALA A 506 -55.33 -9.03 7.38
CA ALA A 506 -53.98 -9.57 7.39
C ALA A 506 -53.86 -10.66 6.32
N ALA A 507 -52.66 -10.86 5.77
CA ALA A 507 -52.39 -11.91 4.80
C ALA A 507 -52.56 -13.30 5.42
N VAL A 508 -53.23 -14.21 4.69
CA VAL A 508 -53.23 -15.63 5.04
C VAL A 508 -52.06 -16.27 4.31
N THR A 509 -50.98 -16.52 5.05
CA THR A 509 -49.71 -17.03 4.49
C THR A 509 -49.48 -18.52 4.72
N ASP A 510 -50.46 -19.25 5.27
CA ASP A 510 -50.35 -20.70 5.55
C ASP A 510 -51.63 -21.48 5.16
N TYR A 511 -51.48 -22.40 4.21
CA TYR A 511 -52.53 -23.21 3.60
C TYR A 511 -52.11 -24.69 3.58
N ASP A 512 -53.03 -25.62 3.33
CA ASP A 512 -52.72 -27.05 3.30
C ASP A 512 -53.83 -27.87 2.61
N SER A 513 -53.54 -29.14 2.35
CA SER A 513 -54.47 -30.14 1.79
C SER A 513 -55.84 -30.15 2.46
N SER A 514 -55.94 -29.92 3.77
CA SER A 514 -57.22 -29.93 4.50
C SER A 514 -58.10 -28.70 4.24
N LYS A 515 -57.51 -27.59 3.79
CA LYS A 515 -58.22 -26.34 3.41
C LYS A 515 -58.50 -26.27 1.91
N ALA A 516 -57.81 -27.06 1.10
CA ALA A 516 -57.83 -27.00 -0.35
C ALA A 516 -59.02 -27.74 -0.96
N VAL A 517 -59.79 -27.07 -1.82
CA VAL A 517 -60.82 -27.73 -2.63
C VAL A 517 -60.15 -28.36 -3.84
N ASN A 518 -60.32 -29.67 -4.03
CA ASN A 518 -59.73 -30.45 -5.14
C ASN A 518 -58.20 -30.31 -5.26
N ASN A 519 -57.47 -30.13 -4.16
CA ASN A 519 -56.04 -29.81 -4.11
C ASN A 519 -55.63 -28.54 -4.89
N ILE A 520 -56.53 -27.57 -5.07
CA ILE A 520 -56.19 -26.28 -5.70
C ILE A 520 -55.77 -25.27 -4.63
N ILE A 521 -54.65 -24.60 -4.86
CA ILE A 521 -54.19 -23.43 -4.10
C ILE A 521 -54.65 -22.15 -4.84
N PRO A 522 -55.46 -21.29 -4.21
CA PRO A 522 -55.70 -19.93 -4.68
C PRO A 522 -54.63 -18.96 -4.16
N ILE A 523 -54.17 -18.01 -4.99
CA ILE A 523 -53.24 -16.94 -4.59
C ILE A 523 -53.77 -15.59 -5.07
N TYR A 524 -53.64 -14.56 -4.23
CA TYR A 524 -54.01 -13.17 -4.51
C TYR A 524 -52.88 -12.21 -4.13
N THR A 525 -52.78 -11.05 -4.78
CA THR A 525 -52.04 -9.90 -4.22
C THR A 525 -52.76 -9.39 -2.97
N HIS A 526 -52.06 -9.29 -1.84
CA HIS A 526 -52.64 -8.80 -0.59
C HIS A 526 -52.62 -7.26 -0.53
N THR A 527 -51.53 -6.66 -1.01
CA THR A 527 -51.34 -5.21 -1.10
C THR A 527 -51.02 -4.80 -2.54
N GLY A 528 -51.13 -3.51 -2.84
CA GLY A 528 -50.70 -2.94 -4.13
C GLY A 528 -49.24 -2.50 -4.05
N ASN A 529 -48.49 -2.69 -5.13
CA ASN A 529 -47.12 -2.20 -5.23
C ASN A 529 -47.12 -0.74 -5.68
N THR A 530 -46.67 0.15 -4.79
CA THR A 530 -46.53 1.59 -5.06
C THR A 530 -45.09 2.00 -5.35
N GLY A 531 -44.13 1.07 -5.30
CA GLY A 531 -42.71 1.29 -5.61
C GLY A 531 -42.38 0.96 -7.07
N ILE A 532 -41.23 1.43 -7.55
CA ILE A 532 -40.73 1.14 -8.90
C ILE A 532 -40.14 -0.28 -9.03
N SER A 533 -39.72 -0.87 -7.91
CA SER A 533 -39.15 -2.21 -7.85
C SER A 533 -40.24 -3.29 -7.83
N LEU A 534 -39.97 -4.42 -8.46
CA LEU A 534 -40.84 -5.60 -8.38
C LEU A 534 -40.95 -6.10 -6.92
N HIS A 535 -42.17 -6.41 -6.48
CA HIS A 535 -42.42 -7.14 -5.25
C HIS A 535 -42.28 -8.64 -5.52
N TYR A 536 -41.37 -9.30 -4.80
CA TYR A 536 -41.16 -10.73 -4.89
C TYR A 536 -41.73 -11.45 -3.67
N GLY A 537 -42.32 -12.62 -3.91
CA GLY A 537 -42.70 -13.58 -2.88
C GLY A 537 -42.46 -15.01 -3.36
N PHE A 538 -42.42 -15.95 -2.43
CA PHE A 538 -42.24 -17.36 -2.73
C PHE A 538 -43.35 -18.16 -2.07
N MET A 539 -44.10 -18.94 -2.85
CA MET A 539 -44.91 -20.02 -2.30
C MET A 539 -44.05 -21.28 -2.25
N VAL A 540 -43.90 -21.88 -1.08
CA VAL A 540 -43.30 -23.22 -0.90
C VAL A 540 -44.41 -24.18 -0.53
N VAL A 541 -44.49 -25.33 -1.21
CA VAL A 541 -45.48 -26.38 -0.97
C VAL A 541 -44.75 -27.69 -0.72
N SER A 542 -44.90 -28.29 0.46
CA SER A 542 -44.15 -29.48 0.90
C SER A 542 -45.07 -30.61 1.35
N LEU A 543 -44.62 -31.86 1.24
CA LEU A 543 -45.29 -33.00 1.88
C LEU A 543 -45.19 -32.87 3.41
N LYS A 544 -46.28 -33.22 4.12
CA LYS A 544 -46.28 -33.30 5.59
C LYS A 544 -45.53 -34.52 6.13
N GLU A 545 -45.34 -35.54 5.28
CA GLU A 545 -44.63 -36.78 5.61
C GLU A 545 -43.10 -36.63 5.46
N ASP A 546 -42.64 -35.90 4.44
CA ASP A 546 -41.25 -35.48 4.29
C ASP A 546 -41.18 -34.03 3.75
N PRO A 547 -40.89 -33.03 4.61
CA PRO A 547 -40.78 -31.63 4.20
C PRO A 547 -39.68 -31.33 3.19
N SER A 548 -38.74 -32.24 2.92
CA SER A 548 -37.73 -32.05 1.87
C SER A 548 -38.30 -32.23 0.45
N VAL A 549 -39.43 -32.94 0.33
CA VAL A 549 -40.15 -33.10 -0.95
C VAL A 549 -41.11 -31.93 -1.11
N GLN A 550 -40.61 -30.90 -1.80
CA GLN A 550 -41.28 -29.61 -1.94
C GLN A 550 -41.20 -29.04 -3.37
N GLY A 551 -42.24 -28.31 -3.76
CA GLY A 551 -42.29 -27.47 -4.95
C GLY A 551 -42.35 -25.99 -4.56
N THR A 552 -41.51 -25.16 -5.20
CA THR A 552 -41.46 -23.71 -4.95
C THR A 552 -41.90 -22.94 -6.18
N MET A 553 -42.76 -21.94 -6.01
CA MET A 553 -43.21 -21.03 -7.06
C MET A 553 -42.86 -19.59 -6.72
N LEU A 554 -42.23 -18.89 -7.66
CA LEU A 554 -41.94 -17.46 -7.58
C LEU A 554 -43.21 -16.66 -7.90
N LEU A 555 -43.51 -15.68 -7.05
CA LEU A 555 -44.61 -14.73 -7.19
C LEU A 555 -43.99 -13.35 -7.46
N ILE A 556 -44.39 -12.69 -8.55
CA ILE A 556 -43.86 -11.39 -8.96
C ILE A 556 -45.04 -10.43 -9.15
N GLN A 557 -45.04 -9.32 -8.40
CA GLN A 557 -46.00 -8.22 -8.60
C GLN A 557 -45.25 -7.00 -9.16
N ASP A 558 -45.74 -6.49 -10.29
CA ASP A 558 -45.12 -5.40 -11.02
C ASP A 558 -45.09 -4.09 -10.21
N GLY A 559 -44.14 -3.21 -10.54
CA GLY A 559 -43.99 -1.89 -9.92
C GLY A 559 -44.80 -0.79 -10.62
N VAL A 560 -44.56 0.46 -10.22
CA VAL A 560 -44.94 1.65 -11.00
C VAL A 560 -43.80 2.04 -11.95
N PRO A 561 -44.07 2.71 -13.11
CA PRO A 561 -43.01 3.09 -14.05
C PRO A 561 -41.95 4.01 -13.43
N GLY A 562 -40.67 3.75 -13.74
CA GLY A 562 -39.53 4.49 -13.19
C GLY A 562 -38.19 3.94 -13.69
N PHE A 563 -37.09 4.62 -13.32
CA PHE A 563 -35.74 4.28 -13.75
C PHE A 563 -34.96 3.46 -12.72
N THR A 564 -34.16 2.51 -13.19
CA THR A 564 -33.07 1.85 -12.45
C THR A 564 -31.80 1.93 -13.28
N LEU A 565 -30.68 2.35 -12.68
CA LEU A 565 -29.36 2.40 -13.32
C LEU A 565 -28.51 1.20 -12.90
N THR A 566 -27.55 0.77 -13.72
CA THR A 566 -26.63 -0.32 -13.35
C THR A 566 -25.22 -0.12 -13.92
N PRO A 567 -24.17 0.07 -13.09
CA PRO A 567 -24.26 0.26 -11.63
C PRO A 567 -25.09 1.49 -11.27
N ASP A 568 -25.59 1.53 -10.03
CA ASP A 568 -26.21 2.73 -9.50
C ASP A 568 -25.11 3.78 -9.24
N ILE A 569 -25.22 4.93 -9.92
CA ILE A 569 -24.21 5.99 -9.90
C ILE A 569 -24.81 7.32 -9.42
N ALA A 570 -24.09 8.01 -8.54
CA ALA A 570 -24.48 9.33 -8.03
C ALA A 570 -23.59 10.47 -8.57
N SER A 571 -22.35 10.16 -8.97
CA SER A 571 -21.46 11.10 -9.66
C SER A 571 -20.65 10.43 -10.77
N ILE A 572 -20.08 11.26 -11.64
CA ILE A 572 -19.04 10.88 -12.59
C ILE A 572 -17.94 11.94 -12.49
N ASP A 573 -16.79 11.54 -11.98
CA ASP A 573 -15.69 12.47 -11.64
C ASP A 573 -14.48 12.25 -12.55
N PHE A 574 -14.06 13.34 -13.20
CA PHE A 574 -12.95 13.38 -14.15
C PHE A 574 -11.77 14.20 -13.63
N GLU A 575 -10.56 13.78 -13.99
CA GLU A 575 -9.33 14.55 -13.81
C GLU A 575 -9.23 15.73 -14.79
N TYR A 576 -8.25 16.62 -14.55
CA TYR A 576 -8.02 17.83 -15.35
C TYR A 576 -7.75 17.58 -16.85
N ASP A 577 -7.37 16.36 -17.25
CA ASP A 577 -7.16 15.94 -18.64
C ASP A 577 -8.36 15.22 -19.25
N GLY A 578 -9.38 14.89 -18.45
CA GLY A 578 -10.62 14.24 -18.88
C GLY A 578 -10.62 12.72 -18.74
N GLU A 579 -9.56 12.13 -18.16
CA GLU A 579 -9.59 10.74 -17.70
C GLU A 579 -10.44 10.58 -16.43
N LEU A 580 -10.91 9.36 -16.14
CA LEU A 580 -11.71 9.07 -14.94
C LEU A 580 -10.85 9.06 -13.67
N THR A 581 -11.29 9.76 -12.63
CA THR A 581 -10.67 9.69 -11.30
C THR A 581 -10.78 8.25 -10.75
N ILE A 582 -9.64 7.60 -10.48
CA ILE A 582 -9.55 6.17 -10.12
C ILE A 582 -9.87 5.96 -8.63
N THR A 583 -11.10 6.26 -8.20
CA THR A 583 -11.58 6.06 -6.83
C THR A 583 -12.90 5.29 -6.79
N GLY A 584 -12.90 4.13 -6.13
CA GLY A 584 -14.10 3.32 -5.91
C GLY A 584 -14.71 2.78 -7.21
N ASN A 585 -16.04 2.86 -7.32
CA ASN A 585 -16.80 2.38 -8.47
C ASN A 585 -17.11 3.50 -9.50
N ASN A 586 -16.32 4.58 -9.53
CA ASN A 586 -16.49 5.68 -10.49
C ASN A 586 -16.43 5.14 -11.93
N THR A 587 -17.53 5.28 -12.68
CA THR A 587 -17.64 4.85 -14.07
C THR A 587 -18.38 5.91 -14.86
N ASN A 588 -17.91 6.17 -16.07
CA ASN A 588 -18.62 7.03 -17.01
C ASN A 588 -19.65 6.29 -17.87
N SER A 589 -19.75 4.95 -17.78
CA SER A 589 -20.67 4.13 -18.57
C SER A 589 -21.52 3.19 -17.70
N PHE A 590 -22.83 3.18 -17.95
CA PHE A 590 -23.83 2.52 -17.13
C PHE A 590 -25.06 2.13 -17.98
N LEU A 591 -25.78 1.09 -17.56
CA LEU A 591 -27.03 0.62 -18.17
C LEU A 591 -28.23 1.39 -17.62
N VAL A 592 -29.29 1.47 -18.43
CA VAL A 592 -30.53 2.21 -18.14
C VAL A 592 -31.74 1.30 -18.29
N ASN A 593 -32.43 0.97 -17.20
CA ASN A 593 -33.72 0.30 -17.25
C ASN A 593 -34.85 1.33 -16.96
N PRO A 594 -35.66 1.73 -17.95
CA PRO A 594 -36.77 2.68 -17.79
C PRO A 594 -38.09 2.01 -17.37
N GLY A 595 -38.05 0.72 -17.02
CA GLY A 595 -39.22 -0.10 -16.75
C GLY A 595 -39.99 -0.48 -18.02
N LEU A 596 -41.07 -1.24 -17.81
CA LEU A 596 -41.98 -1.67 -18.88
C LEU A 596 -43.23 -0.76 -18.94
N THR A 597 -43.94 -0.83 -20.06
CA THR A 597 -45.28 -0.28 -20.23
C THR A 597 -46.28 -0.92 -19.27
N ALA A 598 -47.41 -0.26 -19.00
CA ALA A 598 -48.38 -0.68 -17.97
C ALA A 598 -49.12 -2.01 -18.24
N ASP A 599 -48.92 -2.60 -19.42
CA ASP A 599 -49.37 -3.92 -19.85
C ASP A 599 -48.24 -4.99 -19.84
N GLY A 600 -47.01 -4.60 -19.45
CA GLY A 600 -45.83 -5.45 -19.41
C GLY A 600 -45.23 -5.81 -20.77
N SER A 601 -45.68 -5.21 -21.88
CA SER A 601 -45.37 -5.70 -23.23
C SER A 601 -44.09 -5.12 -23.87
N THR A 602 -43.69 -3.89 -23.52
CA THR A 602 -42.56 -3.18 -24.16
C THR A 602 -41.78 -2.32 -23.16
N VAL A 603 -40.55 -1.94 -23.52
CA VAL A 603 -39.70 -1.05 -22.71
C VAL A 603 -40.17 0.41 -22.88
N ASN A 604 -40.28 1.18 -21.80
CA ASN A 604 -40.69 2.58 -21.88
C ASN A 604 -39.65 3.44 -22.63
N GLU A 605 -40.09 4.24 -23.61
CA GLU A 605 -39.20 5.22 -24.27
C GLU A 605 -38.71 6.31 -23.31
N TRP A 606 -37.42 6.61 -23.36
CA TRP A 606 -36.74 7.57 -22.49
C TRP A 606 -35.81 8.51 -23.28
N GLU A 607 -35.36 9.57 -22.62
CA GLU A 607 -34.36 10.52 -23.10
C GLU A 607 -33.47 11.00 -21.94
N TYR A 608 -32.30 11.58 -22.25
CA TYR A 608 -31.40 12.17 -21.25
C TYR A 608 -31.45 13.71 -21.28
N VAL A 609 -31.21 14.33 -20.13
CA VAL A 609 -31.05 15.78 -19.98
C VAL A 609 -29.72 16.06 -19.32
N LEU A 610 -28.84 16.81 -20.01
CA LEU A 610 -27.59 17.34 -19.47
C LEU A 610 -27.74 18.85 -19.24
N GLU A 611 -27.62 19.30 -17.99
CA GLU A 611 -27.84 20.70 -17.59
C GLU A 611 -26.73 21.22 -16.64
N GLY A 612 -26.74 22.53 -16.38
CA GLY A 612 -25.69 23.23 -15.60
C GLY A 612 -24.82 24.14 -16.45
N ASN A 613 -24.12 25.08 -15.81
CA ASN A 613 -23.34 26.12 -16.50
C ASN A 613 -22.22 25.52 -17.37
N ASP A 614 -21.56 24.47 -16.90
CA ASP A 614 -20.42 23.85 -17.59
C ASP A 614 -20.82 22.61 -18.40
N ALA A 615 -22.11 22.36 -18.61
CA ALA A 615 -22.62 21.24 -19.41
C ALA A 615 -22.02 21.20 -20.83
N ALA A 616 -21.63 22.36 -21.39
CA ALA A 616 -20.95 22.45 -22.67
C ALA A 616 -19.57 21.74 -22.69
N ALA A 617 -18.90 21.55 -21.55
CA ALA A 617 -17.62 20.85 -21.44
C ALA A 617 -17.73 19.32 -21.57
N PHE A 618 -18.95 18.76 -21.44
CA PHE A 618 -19.17 17.31 -21.41
C PHE A 618 -19.93 16.81 -22.65
N GLU A 619 -19.65 15.57 -23.06
CA GLU A 619 -20.33 14.83 -24.12
C GLU A 619 -21.06 13.63 -23.49
N VAL A 620 -22.30 13.37 -23.94
CA VAL A 620 -23.09 12.19 -23.56
C VAL A 620 -23.37 11.38 -24.82
N LYS A 621 -23.26 10.06 -24.73
CA LYS A 621 -23.63 9.11 -25.80
C LYS A 621 -24.54 8.06 -25.22
N ASP A 622 -25.72 7.93 -25.80
CA ASP A 622 -26.76 7.01 -25.39
C ASP A 622 -27.05 5.95 -26.45
N THR A 623 -27.53 4.79 -26.00
CA THR A 623 -27.96 3.65 -26.81
C THR A 623 -29.31 3.20 -26.30
N HIS A 624 -30.27 3.04 -27.22
CA HIS A 624 -31.67 2.67 -26.92
C HIS A 624 -32.01 1.32 -27.53
N ASP A 625 -32.74 0.49 -26.79
CA ASP A 625 -33.37 -0.74 -27.30
C ASP A 625 -34.79 -0.86 -26.74
N ALA A 626 -35.78 -1.05 -27.62
CA ALA A 626 -37.20 -1.12 -27.24
C ALA A 626 -37.66 -2.51 -26.75
N SER A 627 -36.78 -3.51 -26.80
CA SER A 627 -37.09 -4.93 -26.61
C SER A 627 -36.34 -5.60 -25.44
N ASP A 628 -35.08 -5.22 -25.15
CA ASP A 628 -34.36 -5.64 -23.94
C ASP A 628 -33.84 -4.42 -23.15
N PRO A 629 -34.34 -4.14 -21.93
CA PRO A 629 -33.85 -3.04 -21.10
C PRO A 629 -32.36 -3.19 -20.72
N LYS A 630 -31.75 -4.36 -20.88
CA LYS A 630 -30.31 -4.58 -20.61
C LYS A 630 -29.38 -4.02 -21.68
N LEU A 631 -29.89 -3.73 -22.88
CA LEU A 631 -29.10 -3.19 -24.01
C LEU A 631 -29.08 -1.65 -24.02
N ASN A 632 -29.94 -1.02 -23.22
CA ASN A 632 -30.00 0.42 -23.05
C ASN A 632 -28.81 0.91 -22.19
N ARG A 633 -28.05 1.91 -22.68
CA ARG A 633 -26.77 2.33 -22.08
C ARG A 633 -26.54 3.84 -22.25
N ILE A 634 -25.80 4.43 -21.33
CA ILE A 634 -25.20 5.77 -21.45
C ILE A 634 -23.68 5.69 -21.25
N THR A 635 -22.93 6.57 -21.92
CA THR A 635 -21.51 6.86 -21.66
C THR A 635 -21.28 8.38 -21.67
N VAL A 636 -20.57 8.91 -20.68
CA VAL A 636 -20.22 10.35 -20.53
C VAL A 636 -18.73 10.59 -20.75
N LYS A 637 -18.32 11.75 -21.28
CA LYS A 637 -16.91 12.17 -21.40
C LYS A 637 -16.72 13.66 -21.17
N ALA A 638 -15.57 14.07 -20.64
CA ALA A 638 -15.08 15.45 -20.81
C ALA A 638 -14.56 15.64 -22.25
N LYS A 639 -14.67 16.87 -22.78
CA LYS A 639 -14.26 17.19 -24.17
C LYS A 639 -12.83 17.70 -24.31
N SER A 640 -12.25 18.22 -23.24
CA SER A 640 -10.94 18.88 -23.24
C SER A 640 -10.34 18.90 -21.83
N HIS A 641 -9.10 19.38 -21.73
CA HIS A 641 -8.49 19.71 -20.45
C HIS A 641 -9.25 20.85 -19.76
N ASN A 642 -9.29 20.84 -18.42
CA ASN A 642 -9.74 21.96 -17.61
C ASN A 642 -8.56 22.85 -17.22
N GLU A 643 -8.22 23.80 -18.09
CA GLU A 643 -7.14 24.77 -17.92
C GLU A 643 -7.49 25.92 -16.93
N GLY A 644 -8.70 25.91 -16.38
CA GLY A 644 -9.19 26.93 -15.45
C GLY A 644 -8.83 26.66 -13.97
N ASN A 645 -9.08 27.66 -13.12
CA ASN A 645 -8.81 27.58 -11.68
C ASN A 645 -9.99 27.01 -10.85
N GLY A 646 -10.96 26.35 -11.47
CA GLY A 646 -12.18 25.88 -10.82
C GLY A 646 -12.69 24.54 -11.36
N ILE A 647 -13.40 23.78 -10.53
CA ILE A 647 -14.03 22.50 -10.91
C ILE A 647 -15.22 22.80 -11.82
N LEU A 648 -15.19 22.30 -13.06
CA LEU A 648 -16.33 22.37 -13.98
C LEU A 648 -17.42 21.39 -13.53
N LYS A 649 -18.70 21.80 -13.59
CA LYS A 649 -19.83 20.99 -13.10
C LYS A 649 -21.03 20.97 -14.04
N ALA A 650 -21.55 19.77 -14.25
CA ALA A 650 -22.80 19.51 -14.98
C ALA A 650 -23.66 18.50 -14.22
N ARG A 651 -24.90 18.33 -14.68
CA ARG A 651 -25.89 17.40 -14.12
C ARG A 651 -26.55 16.61 -15.20
N LEU A 652 -26.70 15.30 -14.97
CA LEU A 652 -27.35 14.38 -15.88
C LEU A 652 -28.52 13.70 -15.17
N TYR A 653 -29.69 13.67 -15.80
CA TYR A 653 -30.81 12.81 -15.41
C TYR A 653 -31.58 12.35 -16.64
N LEU A 654 -32.41 11.32 -16.47
CA LEU A 654 -33.21 10.70 -17.51
C LEU A 654 -34.69 11.00 -17.30
N ALA A 655 -35.49 11.00 -18.37
CA ALA A 655 -36.94 11.22 -18.32
C ALA A 655 -37.67 10.27 -19.28
N LEU A 656 -38.88 9.81 -18.92
CA LEU A 656 -39.72 9.01 -19.83
C LEU A 656 -40.43 9.93 -20.83
N LYS A 657 -40.33 9.66 -22.14
CA LYS A 657 -40.92 10.53 -23.18
C LYS A 657 -42.45 10.62 -23.07
N ALA A 658 -43.11 9.51 -22.75
CA ALA A 658 -44.55 9.44 -22.56
C ALA A 658 -45.03 10.12 -21.26
N SER A 659 -44.15 10.25 -20.26
CA SER A 659 -44.44 10.80 -18.93
C SER A 659 -43.24 11.61 -18.39
N PRO A 660 -42.92 12.81 -18.91
CA PRO A 660 -41.67 13.53 -18.58
C PRO A 660 -41.50 13.99 -17.11
N GLY A 661 -42.54 13.80 -16.28
CA GLY A 661 -42.45 13.94 -14.82
C GLY A 661 -41.82 12.73 -14.11
N VAL A 662 -41.75 11.58 -14.76
CA VAL A 662 -41.04 10.38 -14.27
C VAL A 662 -39.59 10.49 -14.71
N LYS A 663 -38.68 10.59 -13.74
CA LYS A 663 -37.25 10.85 -13.94
C LYS A 663 -36.38 9.89 -13.12
N SER A 664 -35.12 9.73 -13.53
CA SER A 664 -34.08 9.17 -12.65
C SER A 664 -33.73 10.17 -11.54
N HIS A 665 -32.90 9.74 -10.58
CA HIS A 665 -32.14 10.70 -9.77
C HIS A 665 -31.13 11.47 -10.66
N VAL A 666 -30.58 12.54 -10.08
CA VAL A 666 -29.54 13.35 -10.72
C VAL A 666 -28.17 12.75 -10.44
N ILE A 667 -27.37 12.64 -11.49
CA ILE A 667 -25.94 12.32 -11.46
C ILE A 667 -25.19 13.66 -11.55
N ASP A 668 -24.41 14.03 -10.53
CA ASP A 668 -23.53 15.20 -10.58
C ASP A 668 -22.23 14.83 -11.34
N ILE A 669 -21.88 15.58 -12.39
CA ILE A 669 -20.67 15.35 -13.19
C ILE A 669 -19.65 16.45 -12.84
N SER A 670 -18.39 16.08 -12.58
CA SER A 670 -17.34 17.05 -12.27
C SER A 670 -16.03 16.82 -13.05
N GLN A 671 -15.28 17.89 -13.32
CA GLN A 671 -13.92 17.83 -13.84
C GLN A 671 -12.98 18.73 -13.03
N GLN A 672 -11.93 18.14 -12.44
CA GLN A 672 -10.96 18.87 -11.62
C GLN A 672 -10.16 19.91 -12.42
N PRO A 673 -9.73 21.04 -11.83
CA PRO A 673 -8.86 22.01 -12.49
C PRO A 673 -7.40 21.51 -12.57
N MET A 674 -6.67 21.99 -13.58
CA MET A 674 -5.23 21.76 -13.68
C MET A 674 -4.51 22.31 -12.44
N SER A 675 -3.70 21.48 -11.78
CA SER A 675 -3.03 21.86 -10.53
C SER A 675 -1.64 21.21 -10.40
N PHE A 676 -0.79 21.82 -9.57
CA PHE A 676 0.54 21.32 -9.25
C PHE A 676 0.97 21.75 -7.83
N GLY A 677 1.78 20.91 -7.18
CA GLY A 677 2.34 21.14 -5.85
C GLY A 677 3.84 21.43 -5.87
N THR A 678 4.35 22.04 -4.81
CA THR A 678 5.80 22.32 -4.66
C THR A 678 6.62 21.11 -4.22
N GLY A 679 5.98 20.03 -3.77
CA GLY A 679 6.62 18.94 -3.01
C GLY A 679 7.08 19.34 -1.60
N VAL A 680 6.87 20.58 -1.17
CA VAL A 680 7.29 21.11 0.13
C VAL A 680 6.10 21.19 1.10
N PRO A 681 6.17 20.59 2.30
CA PRO A 681 5.14 20.73 3.33
C PRO A 681 4.82 22.20 3.64
N GLY A 682 3.54 22.58 3.52
CA GLY A 682 3.10 23.97 3.75
C GLY A 682 3.70 25.00 2.80
N ASN A 683 4.27 24.59 1.66
CA ASN A 683 5.00 25.45 0.71
C ASN A 683 6.05 26.37 1.36
N THR A 684 6.64 25.96 2.49
CA THR A 684 7.58 26.78 3.27
C THR A 684 8.86 26.02 3.57
N LEU A 685 9.98 26.56 3.13
CA LEU A 685 11.33 26.09 3.49
C LEU A 685 11.95 27.02 4.53
N TYR A 686 12.70 26.43 5.47
CA TYR A 686 13.55 27.16 6.40
C TYR A 686 15.01 26.92 6.06
N ILE A 687 15.79 27.98 5.93
CA ILE A 687 17.24 27.95 5.77
C ILE A 687 17.89 28.76 6.89
N SER A 688 19.01 28.30 7.43
CA SER A 688 19.76 29.08 8.42
C SER A 688 20.56 30.20 7.76
N GLU A 689 21.05 31.15 8.54
CA GLU A 689 21.99 32.16 8.06
C GLU A 689 23.29 31.54 7.50
N ASN A 690 23.65 30.34 7.97
CA ASN A 690 24.83 29.57 7.54
C ASN A 690 24.54 28.59 6.39
N ALA A 691 23.30 28.50 5.91
CA ALA A 691 22.92 27.70 4.75
C ALA A 691 22.75 28.60 3.52
N ASP A 692 23.66 28.46 2.55
CA ASP A 692 23.67 29.22 1.29
C ASP A 692 22.90 28.51 0.15
N GLU A 693 22.14 27.45 0.45
CA GLU A 693 21.21 26.80 -0.48
C GLU A 693 19.99 26.17 0.22
N THR A 694 18.90 26.00 -0.53
CA THR A 694 17.76 25.15 -0.09
C THR A 694 18.08 23.66 -0.24
N GLN A 695 17.28 22.83 0.43
CA GLN A 695 17.10 21.44 -0.01
C GLN A 695 16.60 21.38 -1.47
N LEU A 696 16.75 20.21 -2.10
CA LEU A 696 16.29 19.98 -3.46
C LEU A 696 14.75 19.97 -3.55
N ILE A 697 14.20 20.86 -4.37
CA ILE A 697 12.77 21.03 -4.62
C ILE A 697 12.38 20.17 -5.81
N THR A 698 11.31 19.39 -5.67
CA THR A 698 10.75 18.51 -6.70
C THR A 698 9.26 18.79 -6.80
N LEU A 699 8.83 19.43 -7.89
CA LEU A 699 7.43 19.77 -8.11
C LEU A 699 6.58 18.54 -8.43
N GLN A 700 5.29 18.61 -8.15
CA GLN A 700 4.35 17.49 -8.25
C GLN A 700 3.20 17.85 -9.19
N GLY A 701 2.97 17.08 -10.25
CA GLY A 701 1.90 17.31 -11.23
C GLY A 701 2.10 16.46 -12.49
N GLY A 702 1.26 16.70 -13.51
CA GLY A 702 1.26 15.90 -14.74
C GLY A 702 2.59 15.92 -15.50
N SER A 703 3.00 14.78 -16.04
CA SER A 703 4.31 14.61 -16.71
C SER A 703 4.47 15.45 -17.99
N GLY A 704 3.37 15.80 -18.65
CA GLY A 704 3.35 16.71 -19.80
C GLY A 704 3.38 18.20 -19.43
N MET A 705 3.18 18.56 -18.16
CA MET A 705 3.14 19.95 -17.72
C MET A 705 4.55 20.59 -17.68
N ARG A 706 4.58 21.91 -17.80
CA ARG A 706 5.77 22.74 -17.65
C ARG A 706 5.52 23.85 -16.64
N TRP A 707 6.58 24.34 -16.02
CA TRP A 707 6.55 25.40 -15.01
C TRP A 707 7.58 26.49 -15.29
N ILE A 708 7.31 27.69 -14.77
CA ILE A 708 8.17 28.87 -14.79
C ILE A 708 8.34 29.33 -13.34
N ALA A 709 9.57 29.64 -12.93
CA ALA A 709 9.86 30.23 -11.62
C ALA A 709 10.28 31.70 -11.74
N GLU A 710 9.70 32.54 -10.89
CA GLU A 710 10.01 33.95 -10.72
C GLU A 710 10.32 34.23 -9.25
N LEU A 711 11.39 34.99 -8.99
CA LEU A 711 11.71 35.44 -7.63
C LEU A 711 11.02 36.78 -7.36
N GLU A 712 10.12 36.80 -6.39
CA GLU A 712 9.47 38.02 -5.91
C GLU A 712 10.38 38.77 -4.92
N GLN A 713 10.02 40.00 -4.57
CA GLN A 713 10.81 40.78 -3.60
C GLN A 713 10.78 40.12 -2.20
N PRO A 714 11.89 40.15 -1.45
CA PRO A 714 11.96 39.58 -0.11
C PRO A 714 11.14 40.40 0.89
N GLU A 715 10.44 39.71 1.79
CA GLU A 715 9.63 40.31 2.84
C GLU A 715 10.20 40.02 4.24
N PRO A 716 10.54 41.04 5.05
CA PRO A 716 10.59 42.47 4.71
C PRO A 716 11.77 42.80 3.77
N ALA A 717 11.64 43.87 2.99
CA ALA A 717 12.66 44.33 2.05
C ALA A 717 14.07 44.44 2.70
N THR A 718 15.08 43.92 2.00
CA THR A 718 16.45 43.82 2.49
C THR A 718 17.20 45.15 2.46
N ALA A 719 18.12 45.34 3.40
CA ALA A 719 18.97 46.53 3.48
C ALA A 719 20.12 46.49 2.45
N HIS A 720 20.45 45.30 1.95
CA HIS A 720 21.45 45.07 0.89
C HIS A 720 20.82 44.29 -0.27
N ALA A 721 21.43 44.39 -1.46
CA ALA A 721 21.03 43.62 -2.63
C ALA A 721 21.75 42.26 -2.65
N TYR A 722 21.01 41.17 -2.81
CA TYR A 722 21.55 39.81 -2.85
C TYR A 722 21.32 39.16 -4.21
N ASN A 723 22.37 38.59 -4.80
CA ASN A 723 22.29 37.87 -6.07
C ASN A 723 21.80 36.43 -5.84
N ILE A 724 20.48 36.25 -5.77
CA ILE A 724 19.84 34.95 -5.53
C ILE A 724 19.73 34.17 -6.84
N LYS A 725 20.27 32.95 -6.85
CA LYS A 725 20.32 32.08 -8.04
C LYS A 725 19.42 30.86 -7.89
N MET A 726 19.00 30.30 -9.01
CA MET A 726 18.40 28.98 -9.08
C MET A 726 19.42 28.00 -9.69
N THR A 727 19.51 26.78 -9.19
CA THR A 727 20.39 25.72 -9.76
C THR A 727 19.64 24.40 -9.87
N GLY A 728 20.00 23.57 -10.85
CA GLY A 728 19.45 22.23 -11.02
C GLY A 728 20.06 21.21 -10.05
N GLU A 729 19.55 19.97 -10.07
CA GLU A 729 20.08 18.86 -9.26
C GLU A 729 21.61 18.65 -9.37
N ASN A 730 22.19 18.94 -10.55
CA ASN A 730 23.63 18.85 -10.82
C ASN A 730 24.42 20.14 -10.49
N GLY A 731 23.82 21.13 -9.82
CA GLY A 731 24.44 22.43 -9.50
C GLY A 731 24.59 23.40 -10.68
N THR A 732 24.08 23.05 -11.87
CA THR A 732 24.09 23.92 -13.05
C THR A 732 23.12 25.09 -12.84
N GLU A 733 23.55 26.32 -13.15
CA GLU A 733 22.72 27.52 -13.01
C GLU A 733 21.50 27.51 -13.93
N MET A 734 20.35 27.91 -13.39
CA MET A 734 19.06 27.96 -14.06
C MET A 734 18.55 29.41 -14.08
N SER A 735 17.96 29.82 -15.21
CA SER A 735 17.38 31.15 -15.37
C SER A 735 15.99 31.25 -14.75
N TRP A 736 15.76 32.31 -13.96
CA TRP A 736 14.42 32.79 -13.63
C TRP A 736 13.65 33.15 -14.91
N GLY A 737 12.32 32.99 -14.91
CA GLY A 737 11.44 33.31 -16.05
C GLY A 737 11.49 32.33 -17.23
N SER A 738 12.28 31.24 -17.17
CA SER A 738 12.32 30.20 -18.21
C SER A 738 11.38 29.03 -17.91
N GLU A 739 10.95 28.32 -18.96
CA GLU A 739 10.17 27.08 -18.84
C GLU A 739 11.05 25.86 -18.51
N TYR A 740 10.54 25.00 -17.62
CA TYR A 740 11.13 23.70 -17.26
C TYR A 740 10.04 22.63 -17.21
N THR A 741 10.40 21.35 -17.36
CA THR A 741 9.45 20.22 -17.23
C THR A 741 9.17 19.91 -15.76
N MET A 742 8.02 19.33 -15.43
CA MET A 742 7.72 18.90 -14.05
C MET A 742 8.73 17.89 -13.47
N SER A 743 9.48 17.17 -14.32
CA SER A 743 10.60 16.31 -13.91
C SER A 743 11.88 17.06 -13.51
N THR A 744 11.97 18.36 -13.78
CA THR A 744 13.13 19.19 -13.44
C THR A 744 13.10 19.56 -11.95
N LYS A 745 14.15 19.16 -11.22
CA LYS A 745 14.36 19.51 -9.82
C LYS A 745 15.34 20.67 -9.69
N PHE A 746 15.15 21.53 -8.69
CA PHE A 746 15.98 22.71 -8.49
C PHE A 746 16.28 23.01 -7.02
N LYS A 747 17.25 23.88 -6.77
CA LYS A 747 17.52 24.56 -5.50
C LYS A 747 17.52 26.06 -5.72
N VAL A 748 17.37 26.81 -4.64
CA VAL A 748 17.63 28.27 -4.61
C VAL A 748 18.87 28.52 -3.76
N ASN A 749 19.84 29.24 -4.33
CA ASN A 749 21.13 29.55 -3.71
C ASN A 749 21.17 31.02 -3.26
N PHE A 750 21.68 31.24 -2.06
CA PHE A 750 21.74 32.53 -1.40
C PHE A 750 23.19 32.88 -1.07
N PRO A 751 23.65 34.13 -1.27
CA PRO A 751 24.91 34.59 -0.68
C PRO A 751 24.75 34.79 0.83
N LYS A 752 25.87 34.89 1.57
CA LYS A 752 25.89 35.23 3.00
C LYS A 752 25.05 36.49 3.31
N THR A 753 24.11 36.39 4.25
CA THR A 753 23.33 37.55 4.74
C THR A 753 24.22 38.53 5.50
N LEU A 754 24.06 39.84 5.27
CA LEU A 754 24.81 40.89 5.94
C LEU A 754 24.08 41.43 7.19
N TYR A 755 24.80 42.02 8.15
CA TYR A 755 24.36 42.29 9.53
C TYR A 755 22.96 42.93 9.71
N LYS A 756 22.62 43.95 8.90
CA LYS A 756 21.31 44.64 8.97
C LYS A 756 20.11 43.81 8.45
N ASP A 757 20.41 42.68 7.84
CA ASP A 757 19.46 41.69 7.33
C ASP A 757 19.52 40.40 8.15
N ALA A 758 20.70 40.00 8.60
CA ALA A 758 20.91 38.79 9.40
C ALA A 758 20.23 38.86 10.77
N ASN A 759 20.03 40.05 11.34
CA ASN A 759 19.36 40.25 12.63
C ASN A 759 17.82 40.15 12.59
N ARG A 760 17.23 39.72 11.46
CA ARG A 760 15.78 39.53 11.27
C ARG A 760 15.48 38.30 10.42
N ASN A 761 14.26 37.77 10.52
CA ASN A 761 13.77 36.77 9.58
C ASN A 761 13.48 37.45 8.23
N ILE A 762 13.83 36.79 7.11
CA ILE A 762 13.56 37.28 5.75
C ILE A 762 12.92 36.16 4.95
N THR A 763 11.79 36.45 4.31
CA THR A 763 11.05 35.51 3.47
C THR A 763 11.24 35.86 2.00
N TYR A 764 11.94 35.00 1.26
CA TYR A 764 12.03 35.09 -0.20
C TYR A 764 10.88 34.27 -0.79
N ASN A 765 10.02 34.88 -1.60
CA ASN A 765 8.92 34.17 -2.25
C ASN A 765 9.31 33.82 -3.69
N VAL A 766 9.30 32.52 -4.02
CA VAL A 766 9.40 32.05 -5.39
C VAL A 766 7.99 31.77 -5.90
N LYS A 767 7.53 32.58 -6.85
CA LYS A 767 6.29 32.36 -7.58
C LYS A 767 6.56 31.31 -8.66
N LEU A 768 5.84 30.20 -8.60
CA LEU A 768 5.84 29.15 -9.60
C LEU A 768 4.54 29.25 -10.40
N THR A 769 4.62 29.19 -11.72
CA THR A 769 3.47 29.30 -12.64
C THR A 769 3.50 28.14 -13.63
N LEU A 770 2.36 27.50 -13.94
CA LEU A 770 2.31 26.54 -15.04
C LEU A 770 2.39 27.28 -16.38
N ALA A 771 3.26 26.82 -17.28
CA ALA A 771 3.50 27.49 -18.55
C ALA A 771 2.23 27.46 -19.42
N GLY A 772 1.85 28.63 -19.95
CA GLY A 772 0.65 28.80 -20.76
C GLY A 772 -0.67 29.02 -19.99
N THR A 773 -0.70 28.88 -18.66
CA THR A 773 -1.93 29.02 -17.86
C THR A 773 -1.83 30.11 -16.78
N ALA A 774 -2.93 30.36 -16.07
CA ALA A 774 -2.99 31.27 -14.92
C ALA A 774 -2.78 30.55 -13.56
N VAL A 775 -2.40 29.27 -13.57
CA VAL A 775 -2.25 28.46 -12.34
C VAL A 775 -0.90 28.75 -11.69
N THR A 776 -0.93 29.30 -10.47
CA THR A 776 0.28 29.68 -9.71
C THR A 776 0.30 29.12 -8.30
N ILE A 777 1.48 28.74 -7.81
CA ILE A 777 1.75 28.42 -6.40
C ILE A 777 2.97 29.23 -5.91
N ARG A 778 2.97 29.67 -4.66
CA ARG A 778 4.11 30.36 -4.04
C ARG A 778 4.86 29.41 -3.11
N LEU A 779 6.18 29.38 -3.24
CA LEU A 779 7.10 28.73 -2.32
C LEU A 779 7.79 29.82 -1.47
N ALA A 780 7.53 29.83 -0.17
CA ALA A 780 8.21 30.71 0.78
C ALA A 780 9.53 30.09 1.23
N ILE A 781 10.63 30.85 1.18
CA ILE A 781 11.94 30.45 1.70
C ILE A 781 12.32 31.43 2.81
N VAL A 782 12.11 31.00 4.05
CA VAL A 782 12.36 31.78 5.26
C VAL A 782 13.80 31.57 5.70
N ARG A 783 14.64 32.60 5.58
CA ARG A 783 15.97 32.62 6.21
C ARG A 783 15.83 33.07 7.66
N THR A 784 16.31 32.25 8.59
CA THR A 784 16.18 32.52 10.03
C THR A 784 17.14 33.62 10.48
N VAL A 785 16.73 34.36 11.52
CA VAL A 785 17.58 35.34 12.21
C VAL A 785 18.84 34.70 12.81
N LEU A 786 20.00 35.24 12.44
CA LEU A 786 21.32 34.94 13.01
C LEU A 786 21.31 35.22 14.51
N GLN A 787 21.53 34.17 15.31
CA GLN A 787 21.68 34.29 16.75
C GLN A 787 23.06 34.88 17.08
N PRO A 788 23.16 36.04 17.75
CA PRO A 788 24.44 36.63 18.12
C PRO A 788 25.19 35.74 19.11
N ILE A 789 26.47 35.49 18.84
CA ILE A 789 27.34 34.74 19.75
C ILE A 789 27.54 35.55 21.05
N ALA A 790 27.58 34.85 22.19
CA ALA A 790 27.83 35.46 23.49
C ALA A 790 29.17 36.21 23.55
N ILE A 791 29.16 37.39 24.16
CA ILE A 791 30.36 38.23 24.31
C ILE A 791 31.15 37.78 25.54
N ASN A 792 32.39 37.35 25.32
CA ASN A 792 33.36 36.98 26.35
C ASN A 792 34.62 37.84 26.18
N THR A 793 34.83 38.78 27.10
CA THR A 793 35.95 39.74 27.05
C THR A 793 37.04 39.37 28.06
N ALA A 794 38.31 39.40 27.63
CA ALA A 794 39.46 39.22 28.51
C ALA A 794 40.54 40.30 28.31
N ASN A 795 41.39 40.47 29.32
CA ASN A 795 42.67 41.19 29.21
C ASN A 795 43.79 40.16 28.98
N LEU A 796 44.70 40.43 28.05
CA LEU A 796 45.88 39.59 27.77
C LEU A 796 46.89 39.68 28.93
N SER A 797 47.19 40.90 29.37
CA SER A 797 48.00 41.25 30.54
C SER A 797 47.23 42.25 31.42
N GLY A 798 47.67 42.45 32.66
CA GLY A 798 47.12 43.46 33.57
C GLY A 798 48.03 44.68 33.69
N GLY A 799 47.52 45.77 34.27
CA GLY A 799 48.23 47.04 34.46
C GLY A 799 47.77 48.15 33.52
N TYR A 800 48.57 49.20 33.36
CA TYR A 800 48.28 50.34 32.48
C TYR A 800 47.95 49.90 31.03
N GLY A 801 47.09 50.65 30.34
CA GLY A 801 46.50 50.26 29.06
C GLY A 801 45.53 49.06 29.07
N SER A 802 45.40 48.30 30.17
CA SER A 802 44.51 47.13 30.24
C SER A 802 43.07 47.55 30.55
N LEU A 803 42.08 46.81 30.04
CA LEU A 803 40.68 47.22 30.21
C LEU A 803 40.29 47.24 31.69
N GLY A 804 39.76 48.38 32.14
CA GLY A 804 39.34 48.60 33.52
C GLY A 804 40.44 49.03 34.50
N ASN A 805 41.67 49.21 34.04
CA ASN A 805 42.76 49.78 34.84
C ASN A 805 42.91 51.28 34.55
N GLY A 806 43.12 52.09 35.59
CA GLY A 806 43.60 53.47 35.47
C GLY A 806 42.78 54.33 34.50
N ILE A 807 43.46 54.95 33.54
CA ILE A 807 42.85 55.93 32.61
C ILE A 807 41.87 55.26 31.62
N PHE A 808 42.20 54.05 31.14
CA PHE A 808 41.38 53.27 30.19
C PHE A 808 40.10 52.68 30.82
N SER A 809 39.87 52.91 32.12
CA SER A 809 38.60 52.63 32.79
C SER A 809 37.42 53.38 32.13
N THR A 810 37.59 54.64 31.71
CA THR A 810 36.50 55.39 31.05
C THR A 810 36.06 54.74 29.74
N PHE A 811 36.99 54.16 28.96
CA PHE A 811 36.61 53.38 27.78
C PHE A 811 35.77 52.15 28.17
N ARG A 812 36.17 51.42 29.22
CA ARG A 812 35.38 50.27 29.74
C ARG A 812 33.96 50.66 30.12
N GLU A 813 33.76 51.81 30.77
CA GLU A 813 32.43 52.22 31.24
C GLU A 813 31.43 52.40 30.09
N TYR A 814 31.86 52.91 28.94
CA TYR A 814 31.02 53.02 27.74
C TYR A 814 30.49 51.66 27.30
N GLY A 815 31.35 50.64 27.21
CA GLY A 815 30.97 49.29 26.80
C GLY A 815 30.06 48.57 27.80
N ASN A 816 30.11 48.95 29.08
CA ASN A 816 29.29 48.37 30.15
C ASN A 816 27.96 49.14 30.38
N TYR A 817 27.68 50.19 29.61
CA TYR A 817 26.50 51.03 29.86
C TYR A 817 25.22 50.44 29.24
N GLY A 818 24.31 49.98 30.09
CA GLY A 818 23.07 49.28 29.69
C GLY A 818 22.14 50.03 28.73
N THR A 819 22.22 51.36 28.68
CA THR A 819 21.45 52.20 27.73
C THR A 819 22.04 52.16 26.31
N PHE A 820 23.36 51.95 26.19
CA PHE A 820 24.03 51.77 24.90
C PHE A 820 24.00 50.30 24.47
N PHE A 821 24.22 49.38 25.40
CA PHE A 821 24.47 47.97 25.14
C PHE A 821 23.63 47.06 26.06
N GLY A 822 22.74 46.26 25.48
CA GLY A 822 21.90 45.33 26.23
C GLY A 822 20.66 44.89 25.45
N PRO A 823 19.74 44.11 26.06
CA PRO A 823 18.50 43.66 25.39
C PRO A 823 17.53 44.80 25.06
N GLN A 824 17.73 45.97 25.65
CA GLN A 824 16.98 47.22 25.44
C GLN A 824 17.92 48.40 25.13
N GLY A 825 19.20 48.11 24.83
CA GLY A 825 20.20 49.11 24.45
C GLY A 825 20.11 49.45 22.95
N ILE A 826 20.78 50.53 22.55
CA ILE A 826 20.85 50.96 21.14
C ILE A 826 21.53 49.91 20.25
N VAL A 827 22.56 49.24 20.76
CA VAL A 827 23.16 48.05 20.14
C VAL A 827 22.74 46.83 20.96
N TYR A 828 22.02 45.92 20.31
CA TYR A 828 21.45 44.75 20.95
C TYR A 828 22.53 43.76 21.40
N THR A 829 22.65 43.54 22.71
CA THR A 829 23.42 42.44 23.29
C THR A 829 22.50 41.59 24.18
N PRO A 830 22.39 40.26 23.98
CA PRO A 830 21.44 39.41 24.74
C PRO A 830 21.61 39.45 26.27
N ALA A 831 22.81 39.79 26.72
CA ALA A 831 23.13 40.18 28.09
C ALA A 831 24.10 41.37 28.05
N VAL A 832 24.19 42.13 29.15
CA VAL A 832 25.27 43.11 29.34
C VAL A 832 26.57 42.32 29.60
N PRO A 833 27.64 42.51 28.81
CA PRO A 833 28.85 41.70 28.93
C PRO A 833 29.67 42.06 30.17
N THR A 834 30.14 41.06 30.90
CA THR A 834 31.05 41.24 32.05
C THR A 834 32.44 41.67 31.56
N LEU A 835 32.69 42.98 31.53
CA LEU A 835 33.99 43.51 31.12
C LEU A 835 35.05 43.41 32.25
N PRO A 836 36.27 42.91 31.98
CA PRO A 836 37.41 42.90 32.91
C PRO A 836 37.56 44.19 33.71
N ASN A 837 37.84 44.05 35.01
CA ASN A 837 37.90 45.17 35.96
C ASN A 837 38.90 44.87 37.08
N SER A 838 40.20 45.02 36.79
CA SER A 838 41.25 44.71 37.76
C SER A 838 42.47 45.60 37.59
N ASP A 839 42.86 46.27 38.68
CA ASP A 839 44.11 47.04 38.76
C ASP A 839 45.35 46.16 39.01
N ASN A 840 45.20 44.84 39.08
CA ASN A 840 46.30 43.91 39.32
C ASN A 840 47.13 43.70 38.05
N ASN A 841 48.39 44.15 38.08
CA ASN A 841 49.35 43.99 36.97
C ASN A 841 49.59 42.53 36.54
N ASN A 842 49.27 41.54 37.39
CA ASN A 842 49.38 40.11 37.08
C ASN A 842 48.07 39.47 36.58
N ALA A 843 46.97 40.22 36.44
CA ALA A 843 45.67 39.68 36.03
C ALA A 843 45.47 39.73 34.50
N GLY A 844 45.54 38.57 33.85
CA GLY A 844 45.26 38.41 32.43
C GLY A 844 45.25 36.93 32.02
N VAL A 845 44.81 36.63 30.80
CA VAL A 845 44.77 35.26 30.26
C VAL A 845 46.10 34.82 29.62
N GLY A 846 46.90 35.76 29.12
CA GLY A 846 48.32 35.64 28.81
C GLY A 846 48.83 34.35 28.17
N ALA A 847 49.15 33.36 29.01
CA ALA A 847 49.71 32.07 28.62
C ALA A 847 48.69 31.16 27.91
N ASP A 848 47.43 31.18 28.36
CA ASP A 848 46.38 30.24 27.94
C ASP A 848 45.06 31.02 27.73
N ILE A 849 44.87 31.57 26.53
CA ILE A 849 43.66 32.34 26.18
C ILE A 849 42.47 31.37 26.05
N PRO A 850 41.41 31.46 26.88
CA PRO A 850 40.28 30.53 26.80
C PRO A 850 39.57 30.61 25.46
N ASP A 851 39.23 29.45 24.90
CA ASP A 851 38.78 29.35 23.50
C ASP A 851 37.44 30.07 23.23
N ASN A 852 36.61 30.25 24.25
CA ASN A 852 35.35 31.00 24.19
C ASN A 852 35.53 32.53 24.20
N VAL A 853 36.73 33.06 24.45
CA VAL A 853 37.01 34.50 24.38
C VAL A 853 36.99 34.97 22.92
N ASN A 854 36.11 35.93 22.62
CA ASN A 854 35.98 36.59 21.32
C ASN A 854 36.41 38.07 21.34
N ILE A 855 36.61 38.70 22.51
CA ILE A 855 37.21 40.04 22.62
C ILE A 855 38.43 40.00 23.53
N LEU A 856 39.57 40.46 23.04
CA LEU A 856 40.84 40.42 23.78
C LEU A 856 41.53 41.80 23.77
N PHE A 857 41.70 42.37 24.96
CA PHE A 857 42.38 43.65 25.18
C PHE A 857 43.85 43.43 25.54
N SER A 858 44.76 44.15 24.86
CA SER A 858 46.19 44.17 25.13
C SER A 858 46.59 45.49 25.78
N GLY A 859 47.07 45.40 27.03
CA GLY A 859 47.64 46.50 27.79
C GLY A 859 49.16 46.34 27.97
N THR A 860 49.67 46.75 29.13
CA THR A 860 51.10 46.82 29.50
C THR A 860 51.94 45.68 28.89
N TYR A 861 53.00 46.04 28.16
CA TYR A 861 54.08 45.16 27.74
C TYR A 861 55.18 45.20 28.80
N THR A 862 55.81 44.06 29.09
CA THR A 862 57.11 44.02 29.77
C THR A 862 57.94 42.87 29.20
N SER A 863 59.26 42.90 29.41
CA SER A 863 60.18 41.84 28.99
C SER A 863 59.88 40.44 29.57
N ARG A 864 58.94 40.32 30.52
CA ARG A 864 58.52 39.03 31.11
C ARG A 864 57.40 38.31 30.35
N ILE A 865 56.75 38.95 29.38
CA ILE A 865 55.51 38.45 28.74
C ILE A 865 55.58 38.37 27.21
N ALA A 866 56.78 38.32 26.63
CA ALA A 866 57.00 38.36 25.17
C ALA A 866 56.22 37.29 24.37
N ASN A 867 55.96 36.12 24.95
CA ASN A 867 55.22 35.03 24.30
C ASN A 867 53.71 35.28 24.21
N TYR A 868 53.15 36.19 25.04
CA TYR A 868 51.71 36.48 25.05
C TYR A 868 51.23 37.08 23.71
N TYR A 869 52.13 37.69 22.94
CA TYR A 869 51.83 38.25 21.62
C TYR A 869 51.85 37.20 20.51
N ASP A 870 52.65 36.15 20.66
CA ASP A 870 52.55 34.95 19.81
C ASP A 870 51.24 34.21 20.10
N ASN A 871 50.82 34.15 21.37
CA ASN A 871 49.52 33.63 21.77
C ASN A 871 48.36 34.49 21.22
N LEU A 872 48.43 35.83 21.32
CA LEU A 872 47.44 36.76 20.73
C LEU A 872 47.29 36.54 19.23
N LEU A 873 48.41 36.47 18.49
CA LEU A 873 48.41 36.22 17.05
C LEU A 873 47.90 34.81 16.70
N THR A 874 48.15 33.82 17.55
CA THR A 874 47.65 32.45 17.38
C THR A 874 46.15 32.36 17.68
N TRP A 875 45.66 33.04 18.71
CA TRP A 875 44.24 33.18 19.05
C TRP A 875 43.47 33.87 17.92
N LEU A 876 44.01 34.98 17.39
CA LEU A 876 43.39 35.74 16.28
C LEU A 876 43.36 34.94 14.97
N LYS A 877 44.37 34.09 14.71
CA LYS A 877 44.43 33.19 13.55
C LYS A 877 43.61 31.91 13.71
N SER A 878 43.29 31.48 14.93
CA SER A 878 42.64 30.19 15.16
C SER A 878 41.11 30.28 15.07
N SER A 879 40.59 29.53 14.10
CA SER A 879 39.16 29.28 13.82
C SER A 879 38.38 30.42 13.15
N PRO A 880 37.89 30.19 11.92
CA PRO A 880 36.62 30.74 11.45
C PRO A 880 35.49 30.45 12.47
N GLY A 881 34.41 31.24 12.44
CA GLY A 881 33.22 31.04 13.28
C GLY A 881 33.35 31.45 14.77
N LYS A 882 34.53 31.86 15.26
CA LYS A 882 34.72 32.31 16.66
C LYS A 882 34.69 33.83 16.86
N ASN A 883 34.44 34.59 15.79
CA ASN A 883 34.16 36.04 15.82
C ASN A 883 35.18 36.90 16.60
N ARG A 884 36.44 36.49 16.63
CA ARG A 884 37.51 37.11 17.44
C ARG A 884 37.89 38.52 16.96
N ILE A 885 38.05 39.46 17.89
CA ILE A 885 38.57 40.82 17.66
C ILE A 885 39.53 41.26 18.77
N ALA A 886 40.70 41.78 18.39
CA ALA A 886 41.70 42.32 19.32
C ALA A 886 41.59 43.85 19.45
N VAL A 887 41.82 44.38 20.65
CA VAL A 887 42.03 45.82 20.88
C VAL A 887 43.37 46.00 21.57
N ILE A 888 44.27 46.77 20.94
CA ILE A 888 45.66 46.92 21.35
C ILE A 888 45.90 48.38 21.76
N THR A 889 46.42 48.60 22.98
CA THR A 889 46.79 49.94 23.47
C THR A 889 48.31 50.11 23.50
N LEU A 890 48.84 51.28 23.16
CA LEU A 890 50.30 51.56 23.16
C LEU A 890 50.74 52.41 24.37
N ASP A 891 49.93 52.43 25.43
CA ASP A 891 50.07 53.20 26.69
C ASP A 891 51.24 52.69 27.56
N ASN A 892 52.46 52.82 27.01
CA ASN A 892 53.64 52.00 27.31
C ASN A 892 54.94 52.71 26.88
N SER A 893 56.09 52.16 27.29
CA SER A 893 57.40 52.71 26.89
C SER A 893 57.67 52.56 25.39
N VAL A 894 58.49 53.47 24.85
CA VAL A 894 58.91 53.46 23.43
C VAL A 894 59.57 52.14 23.02
N ALA A 895 60.39 51.54 23.91
CA ALA A 895 61.09 50.28 23.62
C ALA A 895 60.13 49.07 23.67
N ASP A 896 59.18 49.10 24.61
CA ASP A 896 58.14 48.09 24.77
C ASP A 896 57.18 48.07 23.56
N ASN A 897 56.77 49.25 23.08
CA ASN A 897 55.98 49.38 21.86
C ASN A 897 56.75 48.94 20.61
N GLN A 898 58.05 49.22 20.50
CA GLN A 898 58.89 48.67 19.42
C GLN A 898 58.95 47.13 19.44
N ALA A 899 58.99 46.51 20.62
CA ALA A 899 58.95 45.06 20.76
C ALA A 899 57.61 44.46 20.31
N LEU A 900 56.47 45.07 20.67
CA LEU A 900 55.15 44.68 20.13
C LEU A 900 55.13 44.78 18.61
N PHE A 901 55.50 45.92 18.04
CA PHE A 901 55.40 46.13 16.60
C PHE A 901 56.31 45.21 15.81
N THR A 902 57.43 44.74 16.38
CA THR A 902 58.25 43.68 15.80
C THR A 902 57.46 42.35 15.64
N LYS A 903 56.54 42.03 16.55
CA LYS A 903 55.64 40.86 16.44
C LYS A 903 54.54 41.08 15.39
N ILE A 904 53.86 42.22 15.44
CA ILE A 904 52.73 42.52 14.53
C ILE A 904 53.15 43.08 13.15
N ALA A 905 54.45 43.27 12.89
CA ALA A 905 54.98 43.66 11.58
C ALA A 905 54.54 42.72 10.45
N SER A 906 54.35 41.42 10.75
CA SER A 906 53.81 40.43 9.81
C SER A 906 52.38 40.72 9.32
N LEU A 907 51.67 41.64 9.98
CA LEU A 907 50.35 42.13 9.57
C LEU A 907 50.43 43.41 8.71
N GLY A 908 51.60 44.06 8.64
CA GLY A 908 51.85 45.31 7.91
C GLY A 908 51.85 46.58 8.77
N TYR A 909 51.87 46.46 10.09
CA TYR A 909 51.93 47.58 11.03
C TYR A 909 53.39 47.94 11.40
N THR A 910 53.71 49.24 11.50
CA THR A 910 55.06 49.72 11.88
C THR A 910 54.99 50.84 12.92
N TYR A 911 55.84 50.82 13.95
CA TYR A 911 55.83 51.82 15.02
C TYR A 911 56.59 53.11 14.65
N LYS A 912 56.10 54.26 15.15
CA LYS A 912 56.73 55.58 15.05
C LYS A 912 56.80 56.26 16.43
N SER A 913 58.01 56.47 16.94
CA SER A 913 58.20 57.28 18.16
C SER A 913 57.94 58.76 17.87
N ASN A 914 57.14 59.43 18.72
CA ASN A 914 56.92 60.87 18.68
C ASN A 914 56.52 61.37 20.07
N SER A 915 56.85 62.63 20.38
CA SER A 915 56.55 63.28 21.67
C SER A 915 55.39 64.29 21.58
N SER A 916 54.43 64.11 20.68
CA SER A 916 53.27 65.00 20.59
C SER A 916 52.27 64.71 21.71
N VAL A 917 51.81 65.75 22.41
CA VAL A 917 50.80 65.66 23.47
C VAL A 917 49.35 65.68 22.96
N SER A 918 49.15 65.58 21.63
CA SER A 918 47.81 65.45 21.05
C SER A 918 47.75 64.70 19.72
N ALA A 919 46.55 64.24 19.41
CA ALA A 919 46.11 63.72 18.12
C ALA A 919 44.84 64.47 17.64
N THR A 920 44.57 64.41 16.33
CA THR A 920 43.41 65.01 15.65
C THR A 920 42.60 63.95 14.93
N TRP A 921 41.32 64.23 14.65
CA TRP A 921 40.53 63.46 13.68
C TRP A 921 41.18 63.48 12.29
N VAL A 922 41.13 62.37 11.58
CA VAL A 922 41.44 62.32 10.15
C VAL A 922 40.25 62.87 9.37
N GLY A 923 40.45 63.95 8.60
CA GLY A 923 39.37 64.64 7.89
C GLY A 923 39.05 64.11 6.49
N THR A 924 39.87 63.20 5.96
CA THR A 924 39.87 62.83 4.53
C THR A 924 39.71 61.33 4.34
N HIS A 925 38.49 60.91 4.03
CA HIS A 925 38.12 59.52 3.73
C HIS A 925 37.46 59.43 2.35
N SER A 926 37.67 58.31 1.65
CA SER A 926 37.06 58.04 0.34
C SER A 926 36.65 56.57 0.30
N ASN A 927 35.36 56.31 0.14
CA ASN A 927 34.76 54.97 0.18
C ASN A 927 35.21 54.14 1.41
N ASP A 928 35.23 54.78 2.60
CA ASP A 928 35.62 54.16 3.86
C ASP A 928 34.37 53.83 4.69
N PRO A 929 33.82 52.60 4.61
CA PRO A 929 32.57 52.24 5.27
C PRO A 929 32.68 52.21 6.79
N VAL A 930 33.88 52.02 7.35
CA VAL A 930 34.09 52.02 8.82
C VAL A 930 34.09 53.44 9.36
N TRP A 931 34.72 54.39 8.66
CA TRP A 931 34.57 55.81 8.96
C TRP A 931 33.12 56.26 8.83
N ASP A 932 32.45 55.92 7.71
CA ASP A 932 31.04 56.24 7.49
C ASP A 932 30.16 55.62 8.59
N TYR A 933 30.48 54.44 9.13
CA TYR A 933 29.81 53.85 10.30
C TYR A 933 30.07 54.66 11.59
N ILE A 934 31.30 55.09 11.86
CA ILE A 934 31.64 55.87 13.06
C ILE A 934 30.92 57.22 13.09
N VAL A 935 30.88 57.94 11.95
CA VAL A 935 30.46 59.36 11.91
C VAL A 935 29.08 59.63 11.33
N LYS A 936 28.42 58.67 10.66
CA LYS A 936 27.19 58.93 9.88
C LYS A 936 26.15 57.81 9.90
N ASN A 937 26.52 56.58 9.55
CA ASN A 937 25.61 55.46 9.27
C ASN A 937 25.48 54.45 10.44
N GLY A 938 26.19 54.67 11.54
CA GLY A 938 26.19 53.78 12.70
C GLY A 938 25.09 54.09 13.72
N PRO A 939 25.03 53.28 14.80
CA PRO A 939 24.04 53.46 15.88
C PRO A 939 24.25 54.76 16.67
N PHE A 940 25.51 55.18 16.89
CA PHE A 940 25.82 56.30 17.78
C PHE A 940 26.07 57.63 17.05
N SER A 941 26.40 57.64 15.76
CA SER A 941 26.50 58.87 14.96
C SER A 941 25.21 59.71 14.99
N ASN A 942 24.06 59.03 15.11
CA ASN A 942 22.74 59.63 15.22
C ASN A 942 22.15 59.56 16.64
N TYR A 943 22.97 59.38 17.68
CA TYR A 943 22.47 59.25 19.06
C TYR A 943 21.73 60.52 19.54
N LYS A 944 22.19 61.69 19.10
CA LYS A 944 21.54 62.99 19.29
C LYS A 944 21.54 63.76 17.97
N PRO A 945 20.56 63.53 17.06
CA PRO A 945 20.60 64.05 15.68
C PRO A 945 20.63 65.59 15.55
N SER A 946 20.30 66.31 16.62
CA SER A 946 20.38 67.78 16.70
C SER A 946 21.76 68.32 17.11
N GLN A 947 22.74 67.45 17.39
CA GLN A 947 24.09 67.79 17.84
C GLN A 947 25.11 67.26 16.81
N SER A 948 26.02 68.12 16.35
CA SER A 948 27.05 67.74 15.37
C SER A 948 28.37 67.35 16.04
N ILE A 949 29.12 66.46 15.38
CA ILE A 949 30.51 66.14 15.76
C ILE A 949 31.40 67.29 15.30
N ASP A 950 32.20 67.87 16.22
CA ASP A 950 33.24 68.84 15.88
C ASP A 950 34.59 68.12 15.69
N PHE A 951 34.97 67.95 14.43
CA PHE A 951 36.23 67.32 14.01
C PHE A 951 37.50 68.15 14.37
N THR A 952 37.35 69.36 14.90
CA THR A 952 38.45 70.16 15.48
C THR A 952 38.70 69.85 16.97
N ALA A 953 38.14 68.75 17.49
CA ALA A 953 38.46 68.21 18.80
C ALA A 953 39.86 67.55 18.81
N LEU A 954 40.74 68.03 19.68
CA LEU A 954 42.01 67.39 20.01
C LEU A 954 41.77 66.22 20.98
N PHE A 955 42.51 65.13 20.82
CA PHE A 955 42.60 64.02 21.78
C PHE A 955 43.94 64.14 22.52
N TYR A 956 43.91 64.07 23.84
CA TYR A 956 45.11 64.25 24.67
C TYR A 956 45.99 62.99 24.68
N ARG A 957 47.31 63.20 24.71
CA ARG A 957 48.36 62.17 24.74
C ARG A 957 49.44 62.55 25.74
N ASP A 958 50.12 61.58 26.32
CA ASP A 958 51.25 61.83 27.22
C ASP A 958 52.58 62.10 26.48
N GLY A 959 52.67 61.68 25.21
CA GLY A 959 53.87 61.79 24.39
C GLY A 959 54.88 60.65 24.56
N ILE A 960 54.55 59.60 25.32
CA ILE A 960 55.36 58.38 25.50
C ILE A 960 54.89 57.29 24.54
N SER A 961 53.57 57.15 24.37
CA SER A 961 52.93 56.05 23.64
C SER A 961 53.29 55.96 22.14
N GLY A 962 53.67 57.07 21.50
CA GLY A 962 53.99 57.12 20.06
C GLY A 962 52.79 56.97 19.11
N SER A 963 53.10 56.78 17.83
CA SER A 963 52.18 56.63 16.68
C SER A 963 52.60 55.42 15.84
N PHE A 964 51.90 55.16 14.74
CA PHE A 964 52.20 54.02 13.87
C PHE A 964 51.76 54.24 12.41
N ASP A 965 52.31 53.41 11.52
CA ASP A 965 51.79 53.18 10.16
C ASP A 965 50.96 51.88 10.15
N THR A 966 49.98 51.83 9.23
CA THR A 966 49.08 50.69 9.02
C THR A 966 49.33 50.05 7.64
N PRO A 967 48.87 48.82 7.41
CA PRO A 967 48.71 48.31 6.05
C PRO A 967 47.64 49.08 5.26
N THR A 968 47.63 48.90 3.94
CA THR A 968 46.62 49.41 3.02
C THR A 968 45.22 48.84 3.35
N GLY A 969 44.18 49.67 3.22
CA GLY A 969 42.78 49.26 3.46
C GLY A 969 42.35 49.34 4.93
N VAL A 970 43.13 49.99 5.79
CA VAL A 970 42.81 50.22 7.20
C VAL A 970 42.31 51.64 7.41
N THR A 971 41.21 51.79 8.14
CA THR A 971 40.62 53.09 8.49
C THR A 971 41.45 53.79 9.57
N HIS A 972 42.01 54.95 9.24
CA HIS A 972 42.69 55.83 10.20
C HIS A 972 41.65 56.78 10.81
N VAL A 973 41.37 56.67 12.10
CA VAL A 973 40.34 57.50 12.75
C VAL A 973 40.95 58.74 13.40
N LEU A 974 42.10 58.58 14.06
CA LEU A 974 42.90 59.67 14.62
C LEU A 974 44.34 59.59 14.10
N GLU A 975 44.94 60.75 13.86
CA GLU A 975 46.36 60.90 13.52
C GLU A 975 47.09 61.84 14.47
N VAL A 976 48.40 61.70 14.53
CA VAL A 976 49.31 62.71 15.07
C VAL A 976 49.86 63.50 13.87
N PRO A 977 49.49 64.78 13.68
CA PRO A 977 49.85 65.53 12.47
C PRO A 977 51.35 65.49 12.14
N GLY A 978 51.69 64.91 10.99
CA GLY A 978 53.07 64.72 10.53
C GLY A 978 53.84 63.52 11.11
N TYR A 979 53.27 62.79 12.07
CA TYR A 979 53.90 61.64 12.75
C TYR A 979 53.16 60.31 12.58
N GLY A 980 51.99 60.27 11.94
CA GLY A 980 51.27 59.03 11.57
C GLY A 980 50.06 58.71 12.45
N CYS A 981 49.50 57.51 12.29
CA CYS A 981 48.23 57.13 12.90
C CYS A 981 48.33 57.03 14.44
N SER A 982 47.22 57.37 15.10
CA SER A 982 47.05 57.31 16.58
C SER A 982 45.81 56.50 17.00
N LEU A 983 44.87 56.23 16.08
CA LEU A 983 43.79 55.27 16.25
C LEU A 983 43.44 54.67 14.88
N SER A 984 43.52 53.35 14.74
CA SER A 984 43.11 52.64 13.51
C SER A 984 42.15 51.49 13.77
N VAL A 985 41.25 51.25 12.82
CA VAL A 985 40.33 50.09 12.81
C VAL A 985 40.60 49.25 11.56
N ASP A 986 41.04 48.01 11.75
CA ASP A 986 41.25 47.02 10.69
C ASP A 986 40.25 45.87 10.88
N LEU A 987 39.16 45.86 10.13
CA LEU A 987 38.17 44.78 10.16
C LEU A 987 38.55 43.56 9.29
N GLN A 988 39.56 43.68 8.43
CA GLN A 988 40.10 42.56 7.64
C GLN A 988 40.92 41.62 8.54
N ARG A 989 41.70 42.19 9.47
CA ARG A 989 42.51 41.46 10.47
C ARG A 989 41.81 41.39 11.84
N ARG A 990 40.72 42.13 12.01
CA ARG A 990 39.94 42.29 13.26
C ARG A 990 40.80 42.78 14.42
N ILE A 991 41.48 43.91 14.19
CA ILE A 991 42.30 44.61 15.18
C ILE A 991 41.89 46.08 15.24
N ILE A 992 41.75 46.61 16.45
CA ILE A 992 41.74 48.05 16.72
C ILE A 992 43.05 48.39 17.44
N VAL A 993 43.79 49.37 16.93
CA VAL A 993 45.03 49.85 17.56
C VAL A 993 44.78 51.27 18.05
N ILE A 994 44.87 51.46 19.37
CA ILE A 994 44.74 52.74 20.07
C ILE A 994 46.14 53.14 20.52
N GLY A 995 46.66 54.27 20.02
CA GLY A 995 47.98 54.75 20.41
C GLY A 995 48.06 55.02 21.91
N ASP A 996 47.27 55.95 22.40
CA ASP A 996 47.34 56.42 23.78
C ASP A 996 46.00 56.12 24.51
N SER A 997 46.04 55.67 25.77
CA SER A 997 44.79 55.45 26.54
C SER A 997 44.20 56.78 27.05
N GLN A 998 45.04 57.82 27.13
CA GLN A 998 44.71 59.19 27.54
C GLN A 998 43.60 59.80 26.65
N HIS A 999 43.52 59.37 25.38
CA HIS A 999 42.45 59.70 24.45
C HIS A 999 41.04 59.47 25.03
N THR A 1000 40.88 58.43 25.86
CA THR A 1000 39.57 57.87 26.25
C THR A 1000 38.92 58.54 27.48
N ASN A 1001 39.66 59.36 28.19
CA ASN A 1001 39.29 59.90 29.50
C ASN A 1001 39.41 61.43 29.52
N THR A 1002 40.58 61.96 29.17
CA THR A 1002 40.84 63.40 29.22
C THR A 1002 39.96 64.16 28.22
N TRP A 1003 39.10 65.03 28.75
CA TRP A 1003 38.08 65.79 28.02
C TRP A 1003 37.08 64.93 27.21
N THR A 1004 36.84 63.69 27.62
CA THR A 1004 35.75 62.86 27.11
C THR A 1004 34.55 62.89 28.09
N PRO A 1005 33.29 62.94 27.62
CA PRO A 1005 32.12 62.82 28.50
C PRO A 1005 32.07 61.47 29.21
N THR A 1006 31.55 61.44 30.43
CA THR A 1006 31.07 60.17 30.98
C THR A 1006 29.95 59.62 30.09
N TYR A 1007 29.89 58.31 29.94
CA TYR A 1007 28.88 57.58 29.17
C TYR A 1007 27.44 58.06 29.43
N SER A 1008 27.10 58.34 30.70
CA SER A 1008 25.79 58.83 31.13
C SER A 1008 25.53 60.32 30.86
N ALA A 1009 26.57 61.13 30.59
CA ALA A 1009 26.47 62.54 30.24
C ALA A 1009 26.43 62.79 28.72
N LEU A 1010 26.62 61.75 27.89
CA LEU A 1010 26.70 61.89 26.44
C LEU A 1010 25.42 62.44 25.79
N ALA A 1011 24.25 62.10 26.33
CA ALA A 1011 22.96 62.63 25.85
C ALA A 1011 22.76 64.12 26.21
N SER A 1012 23.22 64.52 27.40
CA SER A 1012 22.94 65.83 27.98
C SER A 1012 23.98 66.90 27.66
N THR A 1013 25.20 66.52 27.26
CA THR A 1013 26.23 67.50 26.89
C THR A 1013 25.84 68.35 25.67
N THR A 1014 26.33 69.59 25.64
CA THR A 1014 26.05 70.60 24.61
C THR A 1014 27.30 71.05 23.85
N ASP A 1015 28.49 70.60 24.24
CA ASP A 1015 29.76 70.85 23.56
C ASP A 1015 29.96 69.81 22.44
N ASN A 1016 30.02 70.25 21.18
CA ASN A 1016 30.23 69.40 20.00
C ASN A 1016 31.57 68.63 20.02
N LYS A 1017 32.61 69.18 20.63
CA LYS A 1017 33.93 68.52 20.76
C LYS A 1017 33.85 67.41 21.79
N TYR A 1018 33.24 67.71 22.94
CA TYR A 1018 33.01 66.75 24.02
C TYR A 1018 32.10 65.60 23.53
N TYR A 1019 30.96 65.93 22.93
CA TYR A 1019 30.05 64.99 22.26
C TYR A 1019 30.78 64.11 21.24
N GLY A 1020 31.55 64.71 20.31
CA GLY A 1020 32.28 63.99 19.28
C GLY A 1020 33.24 62.92 19.82
N ARG A 1021 34.00 63.23 20.89
CA ARG A 1021 34.86 62.22 21.56
C ARG A 1021 34.04 61.07 22.15
N GLY A 1022 32.90 61.36 22.77
CA GLY A 1022 32.01 60.32 23.31
C GLY A 1022 31.36 59.45 22.24
N ILE A 1023 30.92 60.02 21.12
CA ILE A 1023 30.42 59.25 19.98
C ILE A 1023 31.48 58.31 19.43
N LEU A 1024 32.76 58.72 19.36
CA LEU A 1024 33.85 57.84 18.94
C LEU A 1024 33.93 56.57 19.81
N TRP A 1025 33.97 56.70 21.13
CA TRP A 1025 34.11 55.54 22.02
C TRP A 1025 32.87 54.64 22.01
N ALA A 1026 31.66 55.21 21.90
CA ALA A 1026 30.43 54.44 21.73
C ALA A 1026 30.41 53.69 20.38
N SER A 1027 30.78 54.33 19.28
CA SER A 1027 30.88 53.71 17.94
C SER A 1027 31.96 52.63 17.88
N LEU A 1028 33.09 52.78 18.57
CA LEU A 1028 34.11 51.72 18.68
C LEU A 1028 33.60 50.51 19.44
N TRP A 1029 32.86 50.68 20.54
CA TRP A 1029 32.21 49.54 21.21
C TRP A 1029 31.13 48.88 20.35
N ALA A 1030 30.38 49.65 19.54
CA ALA A 1030 29.48 49.07 18.55
C ALA A 1030 30.22 48.20 17.52
N ILE A 1031 31.38 48.66 17.02
CA ILE A 1031 32.23 47.88 16.11
C ILE A 1031 32.76 46.61 16.80
N ILE A 1032 33.25 46.74 18.03
CA ILE A 1032 33.79 45.63 18.83
C ILE A 1032 32.72 44.55 19.08
N TYR A 1033 31.56 44.92 19.62
CA TYR A 1033 30.50 43.98 19.93
C TYR A 1033 29.85 43.39 18.69
N ASN A 1034 29.56 44.18 17.64
CA ASN A 1034 28.99 43.61 16.43
C ASN A 1034 29.97 42.66 15.72
N THR A 1035 31.29 42.94 15.76
CA THR A 1035 32.30 41.98 15.27
C THR A 1035 32.33 40.72 16.13
N ALA A 1036 32.23 40.83 17.46
CA ALA A 1036 32.24 39.70 18.39
C ALA A 1036 30.97 38.82 18.33
N GLN A 1037 29.81 39.42 18.07
CA GLN A 1037 28.51 38.75 18.01
C GLN A 1037 28.24 38.16 16.62
N TYR A 1038 28.51 38.92 15.56
CA TYR A 1038 28.07 38.61 14.18
C TYR A 1038 29.23 38.36 13.21
N GLY A 1039 30.49 38.61 13.59
CA GLY A 1039 31.67 38.24 12.81
C GLY A 1039 31.67 38.82 11.40
N ASP A 1040 31.88 37.95 10.40
CA ASP A 1040 31.94 38.39 9.00
C ASP A 1040 30.60 38.87 8.46
N HIS A 1041 29.46 38.54 9.07
CA HIS A 1041 28.18 39.16 8.70
C HIS A 1041 28.19 40.67 8.98
N PHE A 1042 28.96 41.14 9.97
CA PHE A 1042 29.16 42.56 10.24
C PHE A 1042 30.35 43.15 9.48
N THR A 1043 31.51 42.47 9.43
CA THR A 1043 32.69 43.04 8.75
C THR A 1043 32.57 43.02 7.23
N ASP A 1044 31.83 42.08 6.62
CA ASP A 1044 31.50 42.12 5.18
C ASP A 1044 30.41 43.16 4.86
N ALA A 1045 29.63 43.61 5.84
CA ALA A 1045 28.67 44.70 5.70
C ALA A 1045 29.34 46.09 5.78
N LEU A 1046 30.65 46.11 6.04
CA LEU A 1046 31.52 47.28 6.06
C LEU A 1046 32.69 47.09 5.07
N LYS A 1047 32.36 46.64 3.85
CA LYS A 1047 33.24 46.54 2.67
C LYS A 1047 32.51 47.08 1.45
#